data_AF-A0A1Y2DDQ3-F1
#
_entry.id   AF-A0A1Y2DDQ3-F1
#
_cell.length_a   1.000
_cell.length_b   1.000
_cell.length_c   1.000
_cell.angle_alpha   90.00
_cell.angle_beta   90.00
_cell.angle_gamma   90.00
#
_symmetry.space_group_name_H-M   'P 1'
#
loop_
_entity.id
_entity.type
_entity.pdbx_description
1 polymer ?
#
loop_
_entity_poly.entity_id
_entity_poly.type
_entity_poly.pdbx_seq_one_letter_code
_entity_poly.pdbx_strand_id
1 'polypeptide(L)'
;MSAKSSSSAFPTNALHSALIGIVLSLAVFRFFIQDAGDRHHCEALLNEGRWLDSAHQSWQPSGCMLHNYSPKEVATCFDGRHIVFVGDSTVRQVFYAAVKHADKSIDTTAEKHSDRDITVGKTKFSFYWDPFLNSTRMAQLLDGSLGQSVGGGTPTMAVIGSGIWYLRHPDSGGINAWNHRMDALFSAVSPSGPVVADDVILMPVENAIESRLSPERAATVHLDDIKTMNEALDRRLHEPQFKPTLAIPRAFNQLIDGLEDETLDGLHFSEPISKVQASILFNLRCNDVLPKKFPFDKTCCSQYPTPNWVQSLLLLILLAWAPAGLYLYSRSDISISTYSFFPEQKYLLPITIFGLAVSFLFVADRTSLFLKENKQYDALTFGVLCLAALGAGLATMKPAEKDLGFLNRDQTDEWKGWMQIAILIYHYVGASKISGIYNPIRVLVAAYLFQTGYGHLSFFLKKADFGFSRVANIVIRLNLLTVALAYVMHTDYLSYYFSPLVTIWFGIIWVTMWAGHQYNERPAFLLGKLAIAAALTAVYFQMEGPLEATFSVVNAIFATEWNAKEWRFRVTLDMWIVWVGMLTAYAFIKIKEARLTDRPEWPQWQRMTIIGSAVTMAAYFVFELTRASKFVYNGWHPYVSMFPVLAFCVLRNATPYLRSTSSKFFIFFGQCSLETFIIQFHLFIAGE
;
A
#
# COMPACT_ATOMS: atom_id res chain seq x y z
N MET A 1 -38.27 9.82 -42.55
CA MET A 1 -36.84 10.13 -42.79
C MET A 1 -36.02 9.26 -41.86
N SER A 2 -35.32 8.28 -42.44
CA SER A 2 -34.60 7.22 -41.72
C SER A 2 -33.35 7.77 -41.05
N ALA A 3 -33.41 7.98 -39.73
CA ALA A 3 -32.23 8.24 -38.92
C ALA A 3 -31.47 6.91 -38.78
N LYS A 4 -30.33 6.80 -39.45
CA LYS A 4 -29.36 5.73 -39.21
C LYS A 4 -29.04 5.72 -37.71
N SER A 5 -29.57 4.71 -37.01
CA SER A 5 -29.03 4.24 -35.74
C SER A 5 -27.58 3.82 -36.00
N SER A 6 -26.64 4.74 -35.80
CA SER A 6 -25.27 4.33 -35.57
C SER A 6 -25.29 3.66 -34.21
N SER A 7 -25.39 2.34 -34.17
CA SER A 7 -25.06 1.60 -32.97
C SER A 7 -23.68 2.09 -32.56
N SER A 8 -23.58 2.79 -31.44
CA SER A 8 -22.32 3.01 -30.75
C SER A 8 -21.89 1.63 -30.22
N ALA A 9 -21.47 0.77 -31.14
CA ALA A 9 -20.85 -0.50 -30.82
C ALA A 9 -19.61 -0.15 -30.02
N PHE A 10 -19.51 -0.73 -28.82
CA PHE A 10 -18.31 -0.68 -28.01
C PHE A 10 -17.10 -0.95 -28.91
N PRO A 11 -16.12 -0.04 -29.02
CA PRO A 11 -14.80 -0.42 -29.48
C PRO A 11 -14.08 -1.10 -28.31
N THR A 12 -14.70 -2.10 -27.68
CA THR A 12 -13.97 -3.00 -26.79
C THR A 12 -13.19 -3.92 -27.71
N ASN A 13 -11.88 -3.73 -27.76
CA ASN A 13 -10.98 -4.81 -28.17
C ASN A 13 -11.40 -6.05 -27.36
N ALA A 14 -12.07 -7.02 -28.00
CA ALA A 14 -12.69 -8.18 -27.34
C ALA A 14 -11.70 -8.90 -26.41
N LEU A 15 -10.42 -8.84 -26.75
CA LEU A 15 -9.30 -9.30 -25.92
C LEU A 15 -9.25 -8.68 -24.52
N HIS A 16 -9.42 -7.36 -24.37
CA HIS A 16 -9.33 -6.69 -23.07
C HIS A 16 -10.51 -7.08 -22.17
N SER A 17 -11.71 -7.11 -22.72
CA SER A 17 -12.91 -7.56 -22.00
C SER A 17 -12.80 -9.04 -21.62
N ALA A 18 -12.27 -9.89 -22.51
CA ALA A 18 -12.00 -11.29 -22.22
C ALA A 18 -10.97 -11.45 -21.09
N LEU A 19 -9.87 -10.70 -21.12
CA LEU A 19 -8.84 -10.73 -20.06
C LEU A 19 -9.41 -10.31 -18.70
N ILE A 20 -10.14 -9.20 -18.65
CA ILE A 20 -10.82 -8.75 -17.41
C ILE A 20 -11.80 -9.82 -16.94
N GLY A 21 -12.60 -10.38 -17.85
CA GLY A 21 -13.56 -11.44 -17.55
C GLY A 21 -12.88 -12.69 -16.98
N ILE A 22 -11.75 -13.12 -17.55
CA ILE A 22 -10.95 -14.25 -17.08
C ILE A 22 -10.40 -13.95 -15.68
N VAL A 23 -9.76 -12.80 -15.46
CA VAL A 23 -9.19 -12.44 -14.16
C VAL A 23 -10.27 -12.42 -13.07
N LEU A 24 -11.42 -11.80 -13.34
CA LEU A 24 -12.54 -11.77 -12.41
C LEU A 24 -13.11 -13.16 -12.17
N SER A 25 -13.26 -13.99 -13.20
CA SER A 25 -13.77 -15.36 -13.05
C SER A 25 -12.83 -16.22 -12.22
N LEU A 26 -11.51 -16.08 -12.42
CA LEU A 26 -10.51 -16.77 -11.61
C LEU A 26 -10.52 -16.29 -10.16
N ALA A 27 -10.63 -14.98 -9.92
CA ALA A 27 -10.69 -14.42 -8.58
C ALA A 27 -11.96 -14.90 -7.83
N VAL A 28 -13.11 -14.88 -8.51
CA VAL A 28 -14.39 -15.39 -7.98
C VAL A 28 -14.31 -16.89 -7.72
N PHE A 29 -13.74 -17.67 -8.64
CA PHE A 29 -13.52 -19.10 -8.45
C PHE A 29 -12.62 -19.37 -7.23
N ARG A 30 -11.49 -18.67 -7.10
CA ARG A 30 -10.60 -18.79 -5.95
C ARG A 30 -11.38 -18.52 -4.66
N PHE A 31 -12.02 -17.36 -4.57
CA PHE A 31 -12.70 -16.90 -3.37
C PHE A 31 -13.87 -17.81 -2.93
N PHE A 32 -14.72 -18.25 -3.86
CA PHE A 32 -15.90 -19.05 -3.50
C PHE A 32 -15.62 -20.56 -3.40
N ILE A 33 -14.59 -21.07 -4.08
CA ILE A 33 -14.32 -22.52 -4.15
C ILE A 33 -13.03 -22.87 -3.41
N GLN A 34 -11.89 -22.26 -3.74
CA GLN A 34 -10.60 -22.59 -3.12
C GLN A 34 -10.51 -22.09 -1.67
N ASP A 35 -10.93 -20.85 -1.42
CA ASP A 35 -10.86 -20.22 -0.10
C ASP A 35 -12.13 -20.44 0.74
N ALA A 36 -13.02 -21.36 0.33
CA ALA A 36 -14.30 -21.56 1.01
C ALA A 36 -14.14 -21.92 2.49
N GLY A 37 -13.10 -22.67 2.84
CA GLY A 37 -12.74 -23.04 4.22
C GLY A 37 -11.91 -22.00 4.97
N ASP A 38 -11.24 -21.07 4.27
CA ASP A 38 -10.27 -20.15 4.85
C ASP A 38 -10.38 -18.72 4.26
N ARG A 39 -11.60 -18.17 4.25
CA ARG A 39 -11.90 -16.85 3.65
C ARG A 39 -11.16 -15.67 4.28
N HIS A 40 -10.66 -15.87 5.49
CA HIS A 40 -9.93 -14.88 6.29
C HIS A 40 -8.44 -15.21 6.39
N HIS A 41 -7.96 -16.25 5.69
CA HIS A 41 -6.55 -16.64 5.65
C HIS A 41 -5.94 -16.95 7.02
N CYS A 42 -6.73 -17.53 7.93
CA CYS A 42 -6.24 -18.04 9.21
C CYS A 42 -5.52 -19.36 9.06
N GLU A 43 -6.02 -20.28 8.25
CA GLU A 43 -5.31 -21.54 7.99
C GLU A 43 -4.01 -21.24 7.24
N ALA A 44 -4.03 -20.35 6.25
CA ALA A 44 -2.82 -19.91 5.56
C ALA A 44 -1.79 -19.29 6.51
N LEU A 45 -2.21 -18.38 7.42
CA LEU A 45 -1.33 -17.80 8.45
C LEU A 45 -0.63 -18.86 9.31
N LEU A 46 -1.35 -19.93 9.66
CA LEU A 46 -0.87 -20.98 10.54
C LEU A 46 -0.02 -22.03 9.83
N ASN A 47 -0.21 -22.24 8.52
CA ASN A 47 0.33 -23.42 7.83
C ASN A 47 1.30 -23.12 6.70
N GLU A 48 1.31 -21.91 6.13
CA GLU A 48 2.07 -21.63 4.91
C GLU A 48 2.76 -20.27 4.97
N GLY A 49 3.94 -20.19 4.37
CA GLY A 49 4.55 -18.90 4.04
C GLY A 49 5.96 -19.02 3.49
N ARG A 50 6.58 -17.86 3.27
CA ARG A 50 7.96 -17.74 2.79
C ARG A 50 8.65 -16.50 3.32
N TRP A 51 9.97 -16.56 3.42
CA TRP A 51 10.81 -15.38 3.61
C TRP A 51 10.86 -14.56 2.32
N LEU A 52 10.55 -13.27 2.42
CA LEU A 52 10.70 -12.34 1.29
C LEU A 52 12.11 -11.78 1.17
N ASP A 53 12.89 -11.82 2.25
CA ASP A 53 14.24 -11.27 2.32
C ASP A 53 15.22 -12.24 2.96
N SER A 54 16.49 -12.13 2.59
CA SER A 54 17.58 -12.95 3.11
C SER A 54 18.06 -12.55 4.51
N ALA A 55 17.53 -11.46 5.07
CA ALA A 55 17.83 -11.01 6.43
C ALA A 55 16.78 -11.49 7.44
N HIS A 56 15.83 -12.33 6.99
CA HIS A 56 14.76 -12.92 7.79
C HIS A 56 13.93 -11.90 8.57
N GLN A 57 13.65 -10.73 7.97
CA GLN A 57 12.85 -9.68 8.60
C GLN A 57 11.37 -9.70 8.19
N SER A 58 11.07 -10.26 7.02
CA SER A 58 9.75 -10.18 6.39
C SER A 58 9.26 -11.58 5.99
N TRP A 59 8.41 -12.16 6.83
CA TRP A 59 7.69 -13.39 6.52
C TRP A 59 6.35 -13.08 5.86
N GLN A 60 6.01 -13.83 4.81
CA GLN A 60 4.81 -13.64 4.02
C GLN A 60 3.98 -14.93 4.01
N PRO A 61 2.88 -14.98 4.78
CA PRO A 61 1.87 -16.01 4.64
C PRO A 61 1.25 -16.03 3.24
N SER A 62 0.73 -17.18 2.82
CA SER A 62 0.04 -17.29 1.53
C SER A 62 -1.26 -16.45 1.52
N GLY A 63 -1.34 -15.45 0.64
CA GLY A 63 -2.59 -14.75 0.33
C GLY A 63 -3.04 -13.64 1.28
N CYS A 64 -2.36 -13.41 2.40
CA CYS A 64 -2.66 -12.33 3.34
C CYS A 64 -1.39 -11.67 3.89
N MET A 65 -1.50 -10.43 4.35
CA MET A 65 -0.38 -9.65 4.90
C MET A 65 -0.25 -9.89 6.39
N LEU A 66 0.95 -10.34 6.78
CA LEU A 66 1.36 -10.41 8.18
C LEU A 66 1.66 -9.00 8.68
N HIS A 67 1.01 -8.62 9.77
CA HIS A 67 1.21 -7.33 10.43
C HIS A 67 2.29 -7.41 11.51
N ASN A 68 3.10 -6.36 11.62
CA ASN A 68 4.08 -6.21 12.70
C ASN A 68 3.57 -5.16 13.70
N TYR A 69 3.38 -5.56 14.95
CA TYR A 69 2.69 -4.74 15.95
C TYR A 69 3.58 -3.69 16.61
N SER A 70 3.03 -2.50 16.78
CA SER A 70 3.58 -1.49 17.67
C SER A 70 3.15 -1.73 19.13
N PRO A 71 3.92 -1.25 20.13
CA PRO A 71 3.53 -1.28 21.55
C PRO A 71 2.11 -0.78 21.82
N LYS A 72 1.69 0.27 21.11
CA LYS A 72 0.36 0.86 21.25
C LYS A 72 -0.75 -0.10 20.78
N GLU A 73 -0.53 -0.79 19.67
CA GLU A 73 -1.50 -1.77 19.15
C GLU A 73 -1.60 -2.98 20.07
N VAL A 74 -0.48 -3.48 20.61
CA VAL A 74 -0.50 -4.55 21.61
C VAL A 74 -1.28 -4.13 22.85
N ALA A 75 -1.02 -2.93 23.38
CA ALA A 75 -1.77 -2.39 24.52
C ALA A 75 -3.27 -2.23 24.24
N THR A 76 -3.65 -1.91 23.00
CA THR A 76 -5.06 -1.79 22.59
C THR A 76 -5.73 -3.16 22.46
N CYS A 77 -5.06 -4.13 21.82
CA CYS A 77 -5.57 -5.48 21.64
C CYS A 77 -5.79 -6.21 22.97
N PHE A 78 -4.89 -5.99 23.93
CA PHE A 78 -4.86 -6.72 25.20
C PHE A 78 -5.15 -5.83 26.42
N ASP A 79 -5.93 -4.75 26.26
CA ASP A 79 -6.21 -3.79 27.34
C ASP A 79 -6.84 -4.47 28.57
N GLY A 80 -6.12 -4.49 29.69
CA GLY A 80 -6.56 -5.14 30.93
C GLY A 80 -6.67 -6.68 30.86
N ARG A 81 -6.08 -7.31 29.84
CA ARG A 81 -6.16 -8.77 29.63
C ARG A 81 -4.93 -9.51 30.18
N HIS A 82 -5.09 -10.81 30.39
CA HIS A 82 -4.04 -11.73 30.83
C HIS A 82 -3.70 -12.72 29.72
N ILE A 83 -2.43 -12.83 29.37
CA ILE A 83 -1.88 -13.75 28.37
C ILE A 83 -0.98 -14.75 29.08
N VAL A 84 -1.14 -16.03 28.78
CA VAL A 84 -0.44 -17.12 29.47
C VAL A 84 0.36 -17.94 28.45
N PHE A 85 1.61 -18.23 28.80
CA PHE A 85 2.50 -19.14 28.10
C PHE A 85 2.85 -20.30 29.05
N VAL A 86 2.75 -21.54 28.60
CA VAL A 86 3.05 -22.73 29.41
C VAL A 86 3.92 -23.68 28.60
N GLY A 87 5.09 -24.03 29.12
CA GLY A 87 5.92 -25.01 28.43
C GLY A 87 7.40 -24.96 28.74
N ASP A 88 8.19 -25.38 27.76
CA ASP A 88 9.64 -25.44 27.83
C ASP A 88 10.35 -24.17 27.35
N SER A 89 11.64 -24.29 27.03
CA SER A 89 12.49 -23.17 26.65
C SER A 89 12.18 -22.57 25.28
N THR A 90 11.56 -23.33 24.37
CA THR A 90 11.10 -22.83 23.06
C THR A 90 9.90 -21.89 23.25
N VAL A 91 8.92 -22.30 24.07
CA VAL A 91 7.79 -21.46 24.49
C VAL A 91 8.26 -20.20 25.20
N ARG A 92 9.28 -20.31 26.07
CA ARG A 92 9.87 -19.15 26.76
C ARG A 92 10.47 -18.14 25.77
N GLN A 93 11.08 -18.60 24.69
CA GLN A 93 11.65 -17.71 23.67
C GLN A 93 10.55 -16.90 22.98
N VAL A 94 9.46 -17.56 22.57
CA VAL A 94 8.29 -16.89 21.98
C VAL A 94 7.61 -15.95 22.98
N PHE A 95 7.52 -16.33 24.26
CA PHE A 95 7.03 -15.46 25.35
C PHE A 95 7.81 -14.14 25.40
N TYR A 96 9.14 -14.19 25.46
CA TYR A 96 9.95 -12.97 25.50
C TYR A 96 9.80 -12.14 24.23
N ALA A 97 9.72 -12.78 23.06
CA ALA A 97 9.45 -12.07 21.81
C ALA A 97 8.07 -11.39 21.81
N ALA A 98 7.03 -12.02 22.36
CA ALA A 98 5.69 -11.45 22.51
C ALA A 98 5.70 -10.25 23.47
N VAL A 99 6.37 -10.36 24.62
CA VAL A 99 6.50 -9.23 25.56
C VAL A 99 7.28 -8.07 24.94
N LYS A 100 8.32 -8.33 24.12
CA LYS A 100 9.09 -7.30 23.41
C LYS A 100 8.29 -6.52 22.37
N HIS A 101 7.19 -7.07 21.85
CA HIS A 101 6.25 -6.30 21.02
C HIS A 101 5.48 -5.27 21.84
N ALA A 102 5.20 -5.55 23.11
CA ALA A 102 4.57 -4.63 24.05
C ALA A 102 5.57 -3.59 24.60
N ASP A 103 6.80 -4.02 24.92
CA ASP A 103 7.86 -3.15 25.41
C ASP A 103 9.24 -3.70 25.02
N LYS A 104 9.92 -2.96 24.13
CA LYS A 104 11.24 -3.33 23.60
C LYS A 104 12.36 -3.28 24.64
N SER A 105 12.14 -2.63 25.78
CA SER A 105 13.15 -2.44 26.84
C SER A 105 13.22 -3.59 27.84
N ILE A 106 12.32 -4.57 27.74
CA ILE A 106 12.24 -5.69 28.67
C ILE A 106 13.51 -6.53 28.63
N ASP A 107 14.10 -6.69 29.81
CA ASP A 107 15.24 -7.58 30.02
C ASP A 107 14.80 -9.05 29.99
N THR A 108 15.49 -9.83 29.18
CA THR A 108 15.23 -11.26 28.97
C THR A 108 16.29 -12.16 29.63
N THR A 109 17.20 -11.59 30.43
CA THR A 109 18.34 -12.30 31.05
C THR A 109 18.01 -12.96 32.40
N ALA A 110 16.73 -13.11 32.71
CA ALA A 110 16.29 -13.70 33.97
C ALA A 110 16.68 -15.18 34.12
N GLU A 111 16.65 -15.68 35.35
CA GLU A 111 16.92 -17.09 35.70
C GLU A 111 16.17 -18.07 34.79
N LYS A 112 16.89 -19.10 34.34
CA LYS A 112 16.35 -20.14 33.47
C LYS A 112 15.47 -21.09 34.29
N HIS A 113 14.50 -21.70 33.63
CA HIS A 113 13.65 -22.76 34.19
C HIS A 113 12.76 -22.33 35.37
N SER A 114 12.26 -21.10 35.34
CA SER A 114 11.37 -20.57 36.36
C SER A 114 10.18 -19.85 35.72
N ASP A 115 9.11 -19.72 36.51
CA ASP A 115 7.96 -18.90 36.16
C ASP A 115 8.32 -17.42 36.02
N ARG A 116 7.56 -16.70 35.20
CA ARG A 116 7.71 -15.25 34.97
C ARG A 116 6.34 -14.59 34.88
N ASP A 117 6.20 -13.46 35.56
CA ASP A 117 5.07 -12.56 35.42
C ASP A 117 5.61 -11.17 35.04
N ILE A 118 5.21 -10.67 33.88
CA ILE A 118 5.59 -9.34 33.38
C ILE A 118 4.31 -8.56 33.09
N THR A 119 4.20 -7.37 33.67
CA THR A 119 3.07 -6.47 33.39
C THR A 119 3.55 -5.28 32.59
N VAL A 120 2.96 -5.06 31.41
CA VAL A 120 3.23 -3.91 30.55
C VAL A 120 1.94 -3.09 30.45
N GLY A 121 1.95 -1.90 31.04
CA GLY A 121 0.74 -1.09 31.18
C GLY A 121 -0.32 -1.82 32.02
N LYS A 122 -1.44 -2.19 31.39
CA LYS A 122 -2.52 -2.98 32.03
C LYS A 122 -2.54 -4.45 31.60
N THR A 123 -1.68 -4.85 30.68
CA THR A 123 -1.63 -6.21 30.14
C THR A 123 -0.66 -7.05 30.97
N LYS A 124 -1.12 -8.21 31.44
CA LYS A 124 -0.29 -9.18 32.16
C LYS A 124 0.15 -10.30 31.23
N PHE A 125 1.44 -10.57 31.18
CA PHE A 125 2.04 -11.71 30.48
C PHE A 125 2.62 -12.66 31.52
N SER A 126 2.17 -13.91 31.53
CA SER A 126 2.68 -14.95 32.41
C SER A 126 3.31 -16.07 31.61
N PHE A 127 4.50 -16.51 32.02
CA PHE A 127 5.13 -17.73 31.56
C PHE A 127 5.24 -18.70 32.73
N TYR A 128 4.68 -19.90 32.58
CA TYR A 128 4.82 -21.00 33.53
C TYR A 128 5.77 -22.04 32.97
N TRP A 129 6.86 -22.31 33.70
CA TRP A 129 7.83 -23.31 33.31
C TRP A 129 7.27 -24.71 33.58
N ASP A 130 6.86 -25.39 32.51
CA ASP A 130 6.26 -26.72 32.60
C ASP A 130 6.60 -27.55 31.36
N PRO A 131 7.86 -28.02 31.22
CA PRO A 131 8.32 -28.72 30.03
C PRO A 131 7.59 -30.05 29.76
N PHE A 132 6.92 -30.61 30.77
CA PHE A 132 6.18 -31.88 30.69
C PHE A 132 4.65 -31.71 30.81
N LEU A 133 4.15 -30.46 30.86
CA LEU A 133 2.72 -30.12 30.94
C LEU A 133 1.99 -30.89 32.06
N ASN A 134 2.63 -31.04 33.22
CA ASN A 134 2.13 -31.82 34.34
C ASN A 134 2.07 -31.04 35.66
N SER A 135 2.27 -29.72 35.62
CA SER A 135 2.19 -28.86 36.79
C SER A 135 0.75 -28.60 37.23
N THR A 136 0.61 -28.13 38.47
CA THR A 136 -0.67 -27.64 39.00
C THR A 136 -1.23 -26.47 38.17
N ARG A 137 -0.35 -25.59 37.63
CA ARG A 137 -0.78 -24.47 36.78
C ARG A 137 -1.37 -24.96 35.46
N MET A 138 -0.79 -25.99 34.86
CA MET A 138 -1.34 -26.61 33.66
C MET A 138 -2.69 -27.27 33.95
N ALA A 139 -2.85 -27.98 35.07
CA ALA A 139 -4.13 -28.53 35.48
C ALA A 139 -5.21 -27.44 35.65
N GLN A 140 -4.87 -26.34 36.33
CA GLN A 140 -5.74 -25.17 36.50
C GLN A 140 -6.09 -24.49 35.17
N LEU A 141 -5.18 -24.52 34.18
CA LEU A 141 -5.47 -24.01 32.85
C LEU A 141 -6.51 -24.92 32.18
N LEU A 142 -6.26 -26.24 32.14
CA LEU A 142 -7.12 -27.22 31.49
C LEU A 142 -8.52 -27.33 32.09
N ASP A 143 -8.69 -27.05 33.39
CA ASP A 143 -10.01 -27.05 34.04
C ASP A 143 -10.72 -25.67 34.03
N GLY A 144 -10.06 -24.64 33.50
CA GLY A 144 -10.57 -23.26 33.42
C GLY A 144 -10.50 -22.46 34.73
N SER A 145 -9.89 -22.98 35.79
CA SER A 145 -9.77 -22.32 37.10
C SER A 145 -8.53 -21.43 37.25
N LEU A 146 -7.64 -21.38 36.25
CA LEU A 146 -6.39 -20.63 36.32
C LEU A 146 -6.61 -19.15 36.66
N GLY A 147 -7.54 -18.48 36.00
CA GLY A 147 -7.85 -17.07 36.24
C GLY A 147 -8.15 -16.79 37.72
N GLN A 148 -9.02 -17.60 38.32
CA GLN A 148 -9.35 -17.52 39.75
C GLN A 148 -8.11 -17.77 40.62
N SER A 149 -7.28 -18.73 40.23
CA SER A 149 -6.08 -19.15 40.97
C SER A 149 -4.92 -18.15 40.93
N VAL A 150 -4.94 -17.17 40.01
CA VAL A 150 -3.90 -16.14 39.87
C VAL A 150 -4.42 -14.72 40.06
N GLY A 151 -5.67 -14.57 40.52
CA GLY A 151 -6.29 -13.27 40.79
C GLY A 151 -6.65 -12.48 39.53
N GLY A 152 -7.18 -13.16 38.51
CA GLY A 152 -7.59 -12.57 37.22
C GLY A 152 -8.82 -13.24 36.60
N GLY A 153 -9.15 -12.84 35.38
CA GLY A 153 -10.17 -13.50 34.56
C GLY A 153 -9.61 -14.64 33.73
N THR A 154 -10.46 -15.28 32.93
CA THR A 154 -10.03 -16.24 31.90
C THR A 154 -8.97 -15.60 30.99
N PRO A 155 -7.83 -16.28 30.73
CA PRO A 155 -6.82 -15.77 29.83
C PRO A 155 -7.38 -15.44 28.45
N THR A 156 -6.91 -14.35 27.87
CA THR A 156 -7.33 -13.95 26.52
C THR A 156 -6.62 -14.74 25.43
N MET A 157 -5.48 -15.35 25.77
CA MET A 157 -4.67 -16.18 24.89
C MET A 157 -3.83 -17.10 25.78
N ALA A 158 -3.87 -18.39 25.50
CA ALA A 158 -3.03 -19.40 26.15
C ALA A 158 -2.15 -20.08 25.10
N VAL A 159 -0.84 -19.93 25.21
CA VAL A 159 0.17 -20.52 24.33
C VAL A 159 0.83 -21.67 25.07
N ILE A 160 0.69 -22.88 24.54
CA ILE A 160 1.13 -24.12 25.19
C ILE A 160 2.15 -24.79 24.28
N GLY A 161 3.23 -25.35 24.81
CA GLY A 161 4.19 -26.10 24.01
C GLY A 161 5.06 -27.03 24.83
N SER A 162 5.34 -28.20 24.28
CA SER A 162 6.18 -29.24 24.89
C SER A 162 6.54 -30.28 23.84
N GLY A 163 7.68 -30.94 24.01
CA GLY A 163 8.02 -32.15 23.25
C GLY A 163 9.50 -32.48 23.33
N ILE A 164 10.36 -31.49 23.06
CA ILE A 164 11.82 -31.68 23.05
C ILE A 164 12.33 -32.19 24.40
N TRP A 165 11.73 -31.76 25.52
CA TRP A 165 12.11 -32.25 26.85
C TRP A 165 11.80 -33.73 27.09
N TYR A 166 10.74 -34.27 26.48
CA TYR A 166 10.42 -35.70 26.51
C TYR A 166 11.43 -36.53 25.72
N LEU A 167 11.92 -36.00 24.59
CA LEU A 167 12.97 -36.64 23.81
C LEU A 167 14.31 -36.60 24.56
N ARG A 168 14.66 -35.43 25.11
CA ARG A 168 15.92 -35.22 25.83
C ARG A 168 16.06 -36.05 27.11
N HIS A 169 14.95 -36.35 27.79
CA HIS A 169 14.94 -37.10 29.05
C HIS A 169 14.14 -38.39 28.88
N PRO A 170 14.75 -39.49 28.42
CA PRO A 170 14.02 -40.73 28.12
C PRO A 170 13.28 -41.33 29.32
N ASP A 171 13.74 -41.06 30.54
CA ASP A 171 13.14 -41.44 31.81
C ASP A 171 11.78 -40.76 32.09
N SER A 172 11.45 -39.69 31.35
CA SER A 172 10.13 -39.03 31.39
C SER A 172 8.98 -39.88 30.82
N GLY A 173 9.28 -41.02 30.20
CA GLY A 173 8.33 -41.84 29.44
C GLY A 173 8.23 -41.47 27.94
N GLY A 174 9.07 -40.52 27.49
CA GLY A 174 9.27 -40.19 26.09
C GLY A 174 7.99 -39.80 25.34
N ILE A 175 7.93 -40.13 24.05
CA ILE A 175 6.81 -39.80 23.15
C ILE A 175 5.48 -40.36 23.66
N ASN A 176 5.47 -41.52 24.34
CA ASN A 176 4.25 -42.10 24.88
C ASN A 176 3.65 -41.23 25.99
N ALA A 177 4.46 -40.80 26.95
CA ALA A 177 3.99 -39.91 28.02
C ALA A 177 3.55 -38.55 27.46
N TRP A 178 4.28 -38.01 26.48
CA TRP A 178 3.87 -36.80 25.75
C TRP A 178 2.51 -36.96 25.06
N ASN A 179 2.28 -38.07 24.35
CA ASN A 179 0.99 -38.36 23.70
C ASN A 179 -0.18 -38.34 24.69
N HIS A 180 -0.02 -38.94 25.88
CA HIS A 180 -1.07 -38.90 26.91
C HIS A 180 -1.37 -37.47 27.39
N ARG A 181 -0.36 -36.59 27.45
CA ARG A 181 -0.57 -35.17 27.77
C ARG A 181 -1.30 -34.44 26.65
N MET A 182 -0.97 -34.73 25.39
CA MET A 182 -1.70 -34.19 24.25
C MET A 182 -3.16 -34.66 24.25
N ASP A 183 -3.44 -35.92 24.55
CA ASP A 183 -4.81 -36.43 24.64
C ASP A 183 -5.63 -35.70 25.72
N ALA A 184 -5.03 -35.43 26.88
CA ALA A 184 -5.66 -34.65 27.94
C ALA A 184 -5.92 -33.20 27.51
N LEU A 185 -4.96 -32.55 26.85
CA LEU A 185 -5.10 -31.20 26.30
C LEU A 185 -6.23 -31.13 25.27
N PHE A 186 -6.21 -31.99 24.24
CA PHE A 186 -7.21 -32.01 23.18
C PHE A 186 -8.61 -32.34 23.72
N SER A 187 -8.71 -33.18 24.74
CA SER A 187 -9.99 -33.46 25.42
C SER A 187 -10.52 -32.22 26.16
N ALA A 188 -9.65 -31.49 26.86
CA ALA A 188 -10.02 -30.29 27.62
C ALA A 188 -10.45 -29.12 26.71
N VAL A 189 -9.86 -28.98 25.52
CA VAL A 189 -10.18 -27.91 24.55
C VAL A 189 -11.15 -28.37 23.45
N SER A 190 -11.86 -29.47 23.70
CA SER A 190 -12.98 -29.88 22.87
C SER A 190 -14.15 -28.89 23.02
N PRO A 191 -15.09 -28.81 22.07
CA PRO A 191 -16.25 -27.90 22.17
C PRO A 191 -17.13 -28.10 23.42
N SER A 192 -17.07 -29.28 24.04
CA SER A 192 -17.76 -29.62 25.29
C SER A 192 -16.93 -29.40 26.56
N GLY A 193 -15.65 -29.05 26.40
CA GLY A 193 -14.72 -28.81 27.49
C GLY A 193 -14.91 -27.44 28.16
N PRO A 194 -14.16 -27.17 29.24
CA PRO A 194 -14.15 -25.87 29.90
C PRO A 194 -13.56 -24.77 28.99
N VAL A 195 -13.93 -23.52 29.25
CA VAL A 195 -13.32 -22.37 28.58
C VAL A 195 -11.97 -22.08 29.22
N VAL A 196 -10.92 -22.62 28.60
CA VAL A 196 -9.53 -22.51 29.06
C VAL A 196 -8.95 -21.11 28.81
N ALA A 197 -9.21 -20.56 27.63
CA ALA A 197 -8.84 -19.22 27.19
C ALA A 197 -9.76 -18.78 26.04
N ASP A 198 -9.79 -17.50 25.67
CA ASP A 198 -10.50 -17.09 24.45
C ASP A 198 -9.88 -17.73 23.19
N ASP A 199 -8.55 -17.80 23.16
CA ASP A 199 -7.77 -18.48 22.11
C ASP A 199 -6.75 -19.42 22.76
N VAL A 200 -6.78 -20.69 22.36
CA VAL A 200 -5.78 -21.68 22.77
C VAL A 200 -4.88 -22.00 21.58
N ILE A 201 -3.57 -21.85 21.77
CA ILE A 201 -2.57 -22.07 20.74
C ILE A 201 -1.61 -23.13 21.27
N LEU A 202 -1.51 -24.26 20.57
CA LEU A 202 -0.48 -25.27 20.82
C LEU A 202 0.65 -25.06 19.82
N MET A 203 1.83 -24.67 20.29
CA MET A 203 3.03 -24.63 19.45
C MET A 203 3.32 -26.04 18.92
N PRO A 204 3.70 -26.19 17.62
CA PRO A 204 4.23 -27.45 17.15
C PRO A 204 5.51 -27.79 17.93
N VAL A 205 5.91 -29.06 17.91
CA VAL A 205 7.24 -29.43 18.36
C VAL A 205 8.23 -28.85 17.35
N GLU A 206 8.98 -27.82 17.74
CA GLU A 206 9.91 -27.15 16.85
C GLU A 206 11.01 -28.10 16.36
N ASN A 207 11.30 -28.04 15.05
CA ASN A 207 12.36 -28.85 14.45
C ASN A 207 13.73 -28.49 15.04
N ALA A 208 14.47 -29.51 15.48
CA ALA A 208 15.84 -29.34 15.94
C ALA A 208 16.81 -29.35 14.75
N ILE A 209 17.77 -28.42 14.74
CA ILE A 209 18.89 -28.45 13.81
C ILE A 209 19.97 -29.37 14.38
N GLU A 210 19.91 -30.66 14.01
CA GLU A 210 20.77 -31.71 14.57
C GLU A 210 22.26 -31.39 14.49
N SER A 211 22.70 -30.75 13.40
CA SER A 211 24.10 -30.35 13.19
C SER A 211 24.63 -29.32 14.19
N ARG A 212 23.74 -28.63 14.92
CA ARG A 212 24.06 -27.60 15.92
C ARG A 212 23.80 -28.08 17.36
N LEU A 213 23.25 -29.28 17.55
CA LEU A 213 22.99 -29.83 18.88
C LEU A 213 24.30 -30.18 19.60
N SER A 214 24.31 -30.00 20.92
CA SER A 214 25.41 -30.54 21.74
C SER A 214 25.42 -32.08 21.67
N PRO A 215 26.58 -32.74 21.86
CA PRO A 215 26.68 -34.20 21.74
C PRO A 215 25.65 -34.96 22.60
N GLU A 216 25.37 -34.46 23.79
CA GLU A 216 24.37 -35.08 24.67
C GLU A 216 22.96 -34.96 24.09
N ARG A 217 22.57 -33.80 23.54
CA ARG A 217 21.26 -33.59 22.93
C ARG A 217 21.11 -34.41 21.65
N ALA A 218 22.15 -34.43 20.81
CA ALA A 218 22.19 -35.21 19.57
C ALA A 218 22.02 -36.73 19.79
N ALA A 219 22.33 -37.23 20.99
CA ALA A 219 22.14 -38.64 21.35
C ALA A 219 20.68 -39.04 21.61
N THR A 220 19.76 -38.07 21.75
CA THR A 220 18.38 -38.31 22.22
C THR A 220 17.31 -37.50 21.49
N VAL A 221 17.66 -36.39 20.86
CA VAL A 221 16.75 -35.51 20.13
C VAL A 221 16.98 -35.70 18.65
N HIS A 222 16.07 -36.42 17.99
CA HIS A 222 16.13 -36.66 16.55
C HIS A 222 14.96 -35.98 15.83
N LEU A 223 15.23 -35.46 14.64
CA LEU A 223 14.25 -34.78 13.80
C LEU A 223 13.10 -35.70 13.38
N ASP A 224 13.38 -36.99 13.17
CA ASP A 224 12.33 -37.96 12.81
C ASP A 224 11.35 -38.23 13.96
N ASP A 225 11.82 -38.19 15.21
CA ASP A 225 10.95 -38.25 16.39
C ASP A 225 10.06 -36.99 16.47
N ILE A 226 10.64 -35.81 16.23
CA ILE A 226 9.92 -34.53 16.21
C ILE A 226 8.84 -34.54 15.11
N LYS A 227 9.17 -35.03 13.91
CA LYS A 227 8.20 -35.19 12.81
C LYS A 227 7.07 -36.13 13.22
N THR A 228 7.39 -37.28 13.82
CA THR A 228 6.40 -38.24 14.33
C THR A 228 5.45 -37.60 15.35
N MET A 229 5.97 -36.74 16.24
CA MET A 229 5.18 -35.99 17.21
C MET A 229 4.25 -34.99 16.51
N ASN A 230 4.75 -34.20 15.57
CA ASN A 230 3.94 -33.23 14.82
C ASN A 230 2.85 -33.92 13.96
N GLU A 231 3.16 -35.04 13.31
CA GLU A 231 2.18 -35.87 12.60
C GLU A 231 1.09 -36.40 13.54
N ALA A 232 1.42 -36.66 14.81
CA ALA A 232 0.45 -37.06 15.82
C ALA A 232 -0.47 -35.89 16.24
N LEU A 233 -0.01 -34.64 16.21
CA LEU A 233 -0.86 -33.46 16.39
C LEU A 233 -1.81 -33.29 15.20
N ASP A 234 -1.29 -33.49 13.99
CA ASP A 234 -2.07 -33.35 12.75
C ASP A 234 -3.21 -34.35 12.66
N ARG A 235 -2.95 -35.60 13.06
CA ARG A 235 -4.01 -36.62 13.14
C ARG A 235 -5.13 -36.19 14.09
N ARG A 236 -4.79 -35.72 15.30
CA ARG A 236 -5.77 -35.28 16.30
C ARG A 236 -6.62 -34.09 15.86
N LEU A 237 -6.04 -33.14 15.11
CA LEU A 237 -6.79 -32.00 14.56
C LEU A 237 -7.90 -32.42 13.59
N HIS A 238 -7.69 -33.51 12.85
CA HIS A 238 -8.66 -34.02 11.87
C HIS A 238 -9.59 -35.10 12.44
N GLU A 239 -9.33 -35.56 13.66
CA GLU A 239 -10.17 -36.57 14.30
C GLU A 239 -11.54 -35.98 14.69
N PRO A 240 -12.65 -36.55 14.19
CA PRO A 240 -13.99 -36.01 14.44
C PRO A 240 -14.37 -35.92 15.92
N GLN A 241 -13.74 -36.75 16.75
CA GLN A 241 -13.96 -36.81 18.19
C GLN A 241 -13.42 -35.58 18.92
N PHE A 242 -12.34 -34.98 18.43
CA PHE A 242 -11.69 -33.87 19.13
C PHE A 242 -12.18 -32.51 18.65
N LYS A 243 -12.33 -32.30 17.32
CA LYS A 243 -12.64 -30.98 16.68
C LYS A 243 -12.27 -29.79 17.58
N PRO A 244 -11.00 -29.70 18.01
CA PRO A 244 -10.63 -28.86 19.13
C PRO A 244 -10.73 -27.39 18.73
N THR A 245 -11.07 -26.52 19.68
CA THR A 245 -11.01 -25.06 19.50
C THR A 245 -9.59 -24.56 19.79
N LEU A 246 -8.58 -25.15 19.13
CA LEU A 246 -7.17 -24.79 19.29
C LEU A 246 -6.49 -24.56 17.94
N ALA A 247 -5.50 -23.68 17.91
CA ALA A 247 -4.66 -23.42 16.74
C ALA A 247 -3.27 -24.04 16.90
N ILE A 248 -2.70 -24.58 15.81
CA ILE A 248 -1.31 -25.04 15.75
C ILE A 248 -0.59 -24.27 14.63
N PRO A 249 0.35 -23.36 14.94
CA PRO A 249 1.07 -22.60 13.94
C PRO A 249 2.21 -23.45 13.33
N ARG A 250 1.86 -24.40 12.46
CA ARG A 250 2.82 -25.26 11.72
C ARG A 250 3.87 -24.46 10.94
N ALA A 251 3.52 -23.23 10.55
CA ALA A 251 4.42 -22.27 9.92
C ALA A 251 5.69 -22.01 10.76
N PHE A 252 5.69 -22.26 12.08
CA PHE A 252 6.90 -22.15 12.90
C PHE A 252 8.02 -23.07 12.42
N ASN A 253 7.70 -24.29 11.96
CA ASN A 253 8.70 -25.20 11.42
C ASN A 253 9.16 -24.83 10.00
N GLN A 254 8.32 -24.13 9.21
CA GLN A 254 8.74 -23.57 7.92
C GLN A 254 9.60 -22.32 8.07
N LEU A 255 9.32 -21.52 9.10
CA LEU A 255 10.08 -20.31 9.42
C LEU A 255 11.56 -20.60 9.68
N ILE A 256 11.85 -21.73 10.33
CA ILE A 256 13.20 -22.13 10.75
C ILE A 256 13.90 -23.08 9.78
N ASP A 257 13.20 -23.54 8.73
CA ASP A 257 13.73 -24.52 7.80
C ASP A 257 14.95 -23.97 7.04
N GLY A 258 16.05 -24.72 7.05
CA GLY A 258 17.32 -24.32 6.43
C GLY A 258 18.03 -23.11 7.07
N LEU A 259 17.71 -22.75 8.32
CA LEU A 259 18.32 -21.62 9.03
C LEU A 259 19.36 -22.06 10.08
N GLU A 260 20.34 -22.89 9.70
CA GLU A 260 21.34 -23.39 10.66
C GLU A 260 22.24 -22.30 11.24
N ASP A 261 22.35 -21.15 10.57
CA ASP A 261 23.15 -20.00 11.01
C ASP A 261 22.40 -19.06 11.97
N GLU A 262 21.07 -19.21 12.10
CA GLU A 262 20.24 -18.42 13.03
C GLU A 262 20.13 -19.06 14.42
N THR A 263 20.81 -20.19 14.66
CA THR A 263 20.81 -20.90 15.95
C THR A 263 22.22 -21.31 16.37
N LEU A 264 22.50 -21.20 17.67
CA LEU A 264 23.78 -21.62 18.26
C LEU A 264 23.73 -23.03 18.84
N ASP A 265 22.55 -23.50 19.24
CA ASP A 265 22.39 -24.75 20.00
C ASP A 265 21.38 -25.73 19.39
N GLY A 266 20.93 -25.41 18.17
CA GLY A 266 20.02 -26.20 17.36
C GLY A 266 18.56 -26.17 17.80
N LEU A 267 18.21 -25.41 18.85
CA LEU A 267 16.86 -25.37 19.42
C LEU A 267 16.33 -23.94 19.62
N HIS A 268 17.21 -22.97 19.89
CA HIS A 268 16.83 -21.58 20.11
C HIS A 268 17.33 -20.73 18.95
N PHE A 269 16.41 -20.01 18.31
CA PHE A 269 16.70 -19.21 17.13
C PHE A 269 16.93 -17.74 17.48
N SER A 270 17.37 -16.94 16.52
CA SER A 270 17.65 -15.53 16.73
C SER A 270 16.39 -14.70 17.06
N GLU A 271 16.61 -13.47 17.53
CA GLU A 271 15.52 -12.54 17.85
C GLU A 271 14.61 -12.21 16.65
N PRO A 272 15.11 -12.00 15.42
CA PRO A 272 14.25 -11.84 14.24
C PRO A 272 13.24 -12.98 14.03
N ILE A 273 13.68 -14.23 14.17
CA ILE A 273 12.84 -15.42 13.97
C ILE A 273 11.74 -15.50 15.03
N SER A 274 12.14 -15.43 16.30
CA SER A 274 11.19 -15.48 17.42
C SER A 274 10.21 -14.29 17.43
N LYS A 275 10.64 -13.13 16.94
CA LYS A 275 9.75 -11.98 16.70
C LYS A 275 8.67 -12.30 15.67
N VAL A 276 8.99 -12.98 14.58
CA VAL A 276 8.00 -13.39 13.58
C VAL A 276 7.05 -14.46 14.15
N GLN A 277 7.57 -15.43 14.90
CA GLN A 277 6.72 -16.40 15.60
C GLN A 277 5.69 -15.70 16.51
N ALA A 278 6.12 -14.76 17.35
CA ALA A 278 5.21 -13.96 18.18
C ALA A 278 4.25 -13.10 17.34
N SER A 279 4.70 -12.57 16.20
CA SER A 279 3.83 -11.82 15.27
C SER A 279 2.71 -12.71 14.71
N ILE A 280 2.98 -13.97 14.36
CA ILE A 280 1.95 -14.92 13.90
C ILE A 280 0.87 -15.12 14.98
N LEU A 281 1.28 -15.31 16.24
CA LEU A 281 0.35 -15.45 17.37
C LEU A 281 -0.54 -14.22 17.52
N PHE A 282 0.04 -13.03 17.41
CA PHE A 282 -0.73 -11.79 17.50
C PHE A 282 -1.60 -11.56 16.28
N ASN A 283 -1.18 -11.94 15.06
CA ASN A 283 -2.02 -11.86 13.86
C ASN A 283 -3.27 -12.73 13.97
N LEU A 284 -3.14 -13.92 14.57
CA LEU A 284 -4.28 -14.79 14.84
C LEU A 284 -5.31 -14.12 15.76
N ARG A 285 -4.86 -13.43 16.81
CA ARG A 285 -5.75 -12.84 17.85
C ARG A 285 -6.21 -11.42 17.57
N CYS A 286 -5.27 -10.55 17.20
CA CYS A 286 -5.44 -9.10 17.29
C CYS A 286 -5.96 -8.47 16.00
N ASN A 287 -5.78 -9.10 14.83
CA ASN A 287 -6.14 -8.45 13.57
C ASN A 287 -7.63 -8.15 13.45
N ASP A 288 -8.50 -9.05 13.93
CA ASP A 288 -9.94 -8.81 13.91
C ASP A 288 -10.44 -7.89 15.05
N VAL A 289 -9.67 -7.82 16.15
CA VAL A 289 -9.98 -7.00 17.34
C VAL A 289 -9.61 -5.53 17.12
N LEU A 290 -8.50 -5.27 16.43
CA LEU A 290 -8.00 -3.92 16.22
C LEU A 290 -8.89 -3.11 15.27
N PRO A 291 -8.91 -1.77 15.39
CA PRO A 291 -9.70 -0.91 14.51
C PRO A 291 -9.35 -1.13 13.03
N LYS A 292 -10.37 -1.44 12.23
CA LYS A 292 -10.27 -1.64 10.78
C LYS A 292 -10.29 -0.27 10.07
N LYS A 293 -9.19 0.47 10.13
CA LYS A 293 -8.99 1.76 9.42
C LYS A 293 -8.04 1.54 8.22
N PHE A 294 -8.34 2.18 7.10
CA PHE A 294 -7.46 2.19 5.92
C PHE A 294 -6.15 2.95 6.20
N PRO A 295 -4.98 2.50 5.70
CA PRO A 295 -4.74 1.30 4.89
C PRO A 295 -4.94 -0.01 5.65
N PHE A 296 -5.51 -1.02 4.98
CA PHE A 296 -5.76 -2.34 5.59
C PHE A 296 -4.51 -3.21 5.53
N ASP A 297 -3.58 -2.93 6.42
CA ASP A 297 -2.29 -3.63 6.58
C ASP A 297 -2.38 -4.96 7.37
N LYS A 298 -3.55 -5.24 7.96
CA LYS A 298 -3.85 -6.43 8.79
C LYS A 298 -4.88 -7.33 8.12
N THR A 299 -4.44 -8.17 7.19
CA THR A 299 -5.38 -8.96 6.35
C THR A 299 -5.40 -10.45 6.66
N CYS A 300 -4.41 -10.99 7.38
CA CYS A 300 -4.49 -12.35 7.92
C CYS A 300 -5.43 -12.40 9.12
N CYS A 301 -6.27 -13.43 9.24
CA CYS A 301 -7.24 -13.58 10.32
C CYS A 301 -8.08 -12.34 10.61
N SER A 302 -8.54 -11.68 9.55
CA SER A 302 -9.26 -10.41 9.66
C SER A 302 -10.50 -10.41 8.77
N GLN A 303 -11.64 -10.02 9.34
CA GLN A 303 -12.85 -9.81 8.56
C GLN A 303 -12.87 -8.40 7.99
N TYR A 304 -13.15 -8.25 6.70
CA TYR A 304 -13.33 -6.91 6.12
C TYR A 304 -14.59 -6.23 6.68
N PRO A 305 -14.57 -4.90 6.91
CA PRO A 305 -15.77 -4.17 7.33
C PRO A 305 -16.90 -4.30 6.31
N THR A 306 -18.13 -4.41 6.79
CA THR A 306 -19.30 -4.34 5.93
C THR A 306 -19.54 -2.90 5.46
N PRO A 307 -19.97 -2.68 4.21
CA PRO A 307 -20.23 -1.32 3.72
C PRO A 307 -21.34 -0.67 4.54
N ASN A 308 -21.16 0.58 4.94
CA ASN A 308 -22.22 1.35 5.59
C ASN A 308 -23.35 1.68 4.59
N TRP A 309 -24.46 2.25 5.08
CA TRP A 309 -25.63 2.53 4.25
C TRP A 309 -25.33 3.54 3.12
N VAL A 310 -24.43 4.51 3.33
CA VAL A 310 -24.01 5.48 2.30
C VAL A 310 -23.22 4.77 1.21
N GLN A 311 -22.23 3.96 1.59
CA GLN A 311 -21.44 3.17 0.64
C GLN A 311 -22.34 2.22 -0.15
N SER A 312 -23.27 1.54 0.52
CA SER A 312 -24.22 0.63 -0.11
C SER A 312 -25.12 1.34 -1.12
N LEU A 313 -25.65 2.51 -0.76
CA LEU A 313 -26.47 3.34 -1.65
C LEU A 313 -25.66 3.82 -2.87
N LEU A 314 -24.43 4.30 -2.66
CA LEU A 314 -23.57 4.77 -3.74
C LEU A 314 -23.18 3.63 -4.68
N LEU A 315 -22.78 2.47 -4.16
CA LEU A 315 -22.46 1.29 -4.96
C LEU A 315 -23.70 0.84 -5.76
N LEU A 316 -24.89 0.85 -5.16
CA LEU A 316 -26.13 0.52 -5.87
C LEU A 316 -26.39 1.52 -7.01
N ILE A 317 -26.25 2.83 -6.77
CA ILE A 317 -26.43 3.84 -7.82
C ILE A 317 -25.41 3.65 -8.94
N LEU A 318 -24.14 3.46 -8.61
CA LEU A 318 -23.05 3.29 -9.57
C LEU A 318 -23.22 2.02 -10.43
N LEU A 319 -23.73 0.93 -9.85
CA LEU A 319 -23.91 -0.35 -10.53
C LEU A 319 -25.26 -0.51 -11.24
N ALA A 320 -26.31 0.15 -10.77
CA ALA A 320 -27.67 -0.10 -11.27
C ALA A 320 -28.24 1.06 -12.10
N TRP A 321 -28.01 2.32 -11.70
CA TRP A 321 -28.76 3.45 -12.29
C TRP A 321 -28.44 3.64 -13.78
N ALA A 322 -27.18 3.80 -14.15
CA ALA A 322 -26.82 4.01 -15.56
C ALA A 322 -27.04 2.76 -16.44
N PRO A 323 -26.72 1.53 -15.98
CA PRO A 323 -27.06 0.31 -16.72
C PRO A 323 -28.56 0.10 -16.92
N ALA A 324 -29.40 0.43 -15.93
CA ALA A 324 -30.84 0.41 -16.08
C ALA A 324 -31.29 1.39 -17.17
N GLY A 325 -30.73 2.62 -17.19
CA GLY A 325 -30.97 3.57 -18.28
C GLY A 325 -30.64 3.00 -19.66
N LEU A 326 -29.46 2.38 -19.81
CA LEU A 326 -29.05 1.75 -21.09
C LEU A 326 -29.99 0.62 -21.51
N TYR A 327 -30.40 -0.22 -20.55
CA TYR A 327 -31.35 -1.30 -20.80
C TYR A 327 -32.72 -0.75 -21.23
N LEU A 328 -33.22 0.29 -20.57
CA LEU A 328 -34.49 0.92 -20.92
C LEU A 328 -34.41 1.58 -22.30
N TYR A 329 -33.34 2.31 -22.64
CA TYR A 329 -33.13 2.83 -23.99
C TYR A 329 -33.07 1.75 -25.09
N SER A 330 -32.77 0.50 -24.75
CA SER A 330 -32.81 -0.62 -25.70
C SER A 330 -34.21 -1.17 -25.98
N ARG A 331 -35.22 -0.79 -25.18
CA ARG A 331 -36.61 -1.25 -25.31
C ARG A 331 -37.44 -0.23 -26.09
N SER A 332 -38.30 -0.71 -27.00
CA SER A 332 -39.15 0.13 -27.86
C SER A 332 -40.37 0.74 -27.16
N ASP A 333 -40.86 0.13 -26.08
CA ASP A 333 -42.23 0.38 -25.57
C ASP A 333 -42.28 1.14 -24.24
N ILE A 334 -41.32 2.03 -23.97
CA ILE A 334 -41.21 2.73 -22.69
C ILE A 334 -41.80 4.14 -22.77
N SER A 335 -42.51 4.54 -21.72
CA SER A 335 -43.15 5.86 -21.60
C SER A 335 -42.12 7.01 -21.60
N ILE A 336 -42.52 8.15 -22.17
CA ILE A 336 -41.70 9.37 -22.28
C ILE A 336 -41.24 9.87 -20.89
N SER A 337 -42.06 9.69 -19.85
CA SER A 337 -41.73 10.07 -18.47
C SER A 337 -40.56 9.28 -17.86
N THR A 338 -40.29 8.06 -18.35
CA THR A 338 -39.16 7.27 -17.85
C THR A 338 -37.84 7.79 -18.45
N TYR A 339 -37.88 8.33 -19.67
CA TYR A 339 -36.71 8.92 -20.32
C TYR A 339 -36.24 10.23 -19.67
N SER A 340 -37.11 10.98 -18.98
CA SER A 340 -36.69 12.20 -18.29
C SER A 340 -35.83 11.94 -17.04
N PHE A 341 -35.82 10.70 -16.53
CA PHE A 341 -34.99 10.33 -15.37
C PHE A 341 -33.55 9.98 -15.75
N PHE A 342 -33.28 9.71 -17.04
CA PHE A 342 -31.96 9.34 -17.53
C PHE A 342 -31.41 10.39 -18.50
N PRO A 343 -30.09 10.67 -18.46
CA PRO A 343 -29.47 11.50 -19.49
C PRO A 343 -29.47 10.76 -20.84
N GLU A 344 -29.16 11.49 -21.91
CA GLU A 344 -29.00 10.91 -23.24
C GLU A 344 -28.05 9.69 -23.22
N GLN A 345 -28.34 8.70 -24.07
CA GLN A 345 -27.60 7.43 -24.17
C GLN A 345 -26.08 7.60 -24.27
N LYS A 346 -25.60 8.66 -24.94
CA LYS A 346 -24.17 8.98 -25.08
C LYS A 346 -23.45 9.23 -23.76
N TYR A 347 -24.15 9.63 -22.70
CA TYR A 347 -23.59 9.87 -21.36
C TYR A 347 -23.73 8.65 -20.44
N LEU A 348 -24.76 7.83 -20.64
CA LEU A 348 -25.00 6.65 -19.81
C LEU A 348 -23.87 5.63 -19.89
N LEU A 349 -23.26 5.46 -21.06
CA LEU A 349 -22.15 4.51 -21.26
C LEU A 349 -20.90 4.91 -20.45
N PRO A 350 -20.35 6.14 -20.55
CA PRO A 350 -19.26 6.58 -19.68
C PRO A 350 -19.57 6.48 -18.19
N ILE A 351 -20.81 6.80 -17.76
CA ILE A 351 -21.22 6.69 -16.35
C ILE A 351 -21.22 5.22 -15.91
N THR A 352 -21.68 4.31 -16.77
CA THR A 352 -21.63 2.86 -16.50
C THR A 352 -20.19 2.37 -16.32
N ILE A 353 -19.28 2.76 -17.23
CA ILE A 353 -17.86 2.39 -17.14
C ILE A 353 -17.24 2.95 -15.85
N PHE A 354 -17.54 4.21 -15.51
CA PHE A 354 -17.08 4.83 -14.28
C PHE A 354 -17.60 4.09 -13.04
N GLY A 355 -18.90 3.76 -12.99
CA GLY A 355 -19.51 3.04 -11.88
C GLY A 355 -18.96 1.62 -11.72
N LEU A 356 -18.76 0.89 -12.82
CA LEU A 356 -18.12 -0.42 -12.81
C LEU A 356 -16.66 -0.34 -12.34
N ALA A 357 -15.89 0.65 -12.81
CA ALA A 357 -14.51 0.84 -12.39
C ALA A 357 -14.40 1.14 -10.89
N VAL A 358 -15.19 2.09 -10.38
CA VAL A 358 -15.19 2.41 -8.94
C VAL A 358 -15.62 1.22 -8.09
N SER A 359 -16.64 0.46 -8.53
CA SER A 359 -17.10 -0.73 -7.81
C SER A 359 -16.07 -1.87 -7.86
N PHE A 360 -15.37 -2.03 -8.98
CA PHE A 360 -14.27 -2.99 -9.09
C PHE A 360 -13.14 -2.65 -8.11
N LEU A 361 -12.76 -1.38 -7.99
CA LEU A 361 -11.78 -0.94 -7.00
C LEU A 361 -12.26 -1.24 -5.57
N PHE A 362 -13.54 -0.99 -5.28
CA PHE A 362 -14.11 -1.31 -3.98
C PHE A 362 -13.96 -2.80 -3.67
N VAL A 363 -14.34 -3.67 -4.60
CA VAL A 363 -14.19 -5.12 -4.42
C VAL A 363 -12.72 -5.49 -4.29
N ALA A 364 -11.82 -4.89 -5.07
CA ALA A 364 -10.40 -5.19 -5.05
C ALA A 364 -9.72 -4.83 -3.71
N ASP A 365 -10.12 -3.75 -3.04
CA ASP A 365 -9.46 -3.24 -1.83
C ASP A 365 -10.25 -3.44 -0.52
N ARG A 366 -11.58 -3.59 -0.61
CA ARG A 366 -12.49 -3.73 0.55
C ARG A 366 -13.01 -5.14 0.75
N THR A 367 -12.48 -6.12 0.02
CA THR A 367 -12.82 -7.54 0.18
C THR A 367 -11.59 -8.42 0.03
N SER A 368 -11.68 -9.69 0.45
CA SER A 368 -10.65 -10.70 0.23
C SER A 368 -10.72 -11.37 -1.16
N LEU A 369 -11.47 -10.81 -2.12
CA LEU A 369 -11.53 -11.37 -3.48
C LEU A 369 -10.14 -11.45 -4.15
N PHE A 370 -9.30 -10.45 -3.90
CA PHE A 370 -7.92 -10.44 -4.34
C PHE A 370 -7.00 -10.59 -3.13
N LEU A 371 -6.07 -11.54 -3.24
CA LEU A 371 -5.00 -11.76 -2.26
C LEU A 371 -4.22 -10.48 -1.96
N LYS A 372 -3.61 -10.45 -0.77
CA LYS A 372 -2.77 -9.34 -0.30
C LYS A 372 -1.43 -9.88 0.14
N GLU A 373 -0.35 -9.22 -0.30
CA GLU A 373 1.02 -9.57 0.09
C GLU A 373 1.79 -8.29 0.45
N ASN A 374 2.70 -8.41 1.41
CA ASN A 374 3.63 -7.35 1.76
C ASN A 374 4.61 -7.12 0.62
N LYS A 375 4.87 -5.85 0.28
CA LYS A 375 5.87 -5.54 -0.73
C LYS A 375 7.29 -5.75 -0.26
N GLN A 376 8.01 -6.50 -1.08
CA GLN A 376 9.45 -6.59 -1.03
C GLN A 376 10.08 -6.12 -2.33
N TYR A 377 11.07 -5.25 -2.19
CA TYR A 377 11.79 -4.74 -3.35
C TYR A 377 12.72 -5.80 -3.91
N ASP A 378 12.52 -6.12 -5.19
CA ASP A 378 13.43 -6.95 -5.97
C ASP A 378 13.93 -6.16 -7.19
N ALA A 379 15.26 -6.06 -7.30
CA ALA A 379 15.91 -5.26 -8.34
C ALA A 379 15.71 -5.86 -9.73
N LEU A 380 15.66 -7.20 -9.84
CA LEU A 380 15.47 -7.88 -11.13
C LEU A 380 14.06 -7.61 -11.66
N THR A 381 13.04 -7.81 -10.83
CA THR A 381 11.63 -7.52 -11.16
C THR A 381 11.45 -6.05 -11.54
N PHE A 382 12.02 -5.12 -10.76
CA PHE A 382 12.00 -3.70 -11.09
C PHE A 382 12.61 -3.41 -12.46
N GLY A 383 13.80 -3.96 -12.73
CA GLY A 383 14.52 -3.79 -13.99
C GLY A 383 13.76 -4.36 -15.20
N VAL A 384 13.21 -5.56 -15.07
CA VAL A 384 12.41 -6.22 -16.12
C VAL A 384 11.16 -5.41 -16.44
N LEU A 385 10.43 -4.94 -15.43
CA LEU A 385 9.23 -4.12 -15.65
C LEU A 385 9.57 -2.78 -16.34
N CYS A 386 10.66 -2.13 -15.94
CA CYS A 386 11.13 -0.90 -16.58
C CYS A 386 11.53 -1.14 -18.05
N LEU A 387 12.26 -2.22 -18.34
CA LEU A 387 12.67 -2.59 -19.70
C LEU A 387 11.47 -3.00 -20.57
N ALA A 388 10.49 -3.71 -20.00
CA ALA A 388 9.26 -4.07 -20.70
C ALA A 388 8.45 -2.81 -21.08
N ALA A 389 8.31 -1.86 -20.14
CA ALA A 389 7.66 -0.58 -20.41
C ALA A 389 8.39 0.22 -21.50
N LEU A 390 9.73 0.26 -21.45
CA LEU A 390 10.55 0.91 -22.47
C LEU A 390 10.38 0.22 -23.84
N GLY A 391 10.42 -1.11 -23.87
CA GLY A 391 10.23 -1.91 -25.08
C GLY A 391 8.87 -1.66 -25.73
N ALA A 392 7.79 -1.64 -24.94
CA ALA A 392 6.44 -1.29 -25.42
C ALA A 392 6.38 0.15 -25.97
N GLY A 393 7.06 1.08 -25.30
CA GLY A 393 7.20 2.46 -25.76
C GLY A 393 7.87 2.57 -27.12
N LEU A 394 9.03 1.92 -27.28
CA LEU A 394 9.84 1.93 -28.51
C LEU A 394 9.15 1.19 -29.66
N ALA A 395 8.49 0.06 -29.39
CA ALA A 395 7.75 -0.70 -30.41
C ALA A 395 6.53 0.05 -30.98
N THR A 396 6.06 1.08 -30.28
CA THR A 396 4.86 1.85 -30.65
C THR A 396 5.17 3.31 -31.04
N MET A 397 6.42 3.60 -31.38
CA MET A 397 6.84 4.92 -31.86
C MET A 397 6.09 5.32 -33.13
N LYS A 398 5.50 6.51 -33.12
CA LYS A 398 4.94 7.12 -34.34
C LYS A 398 6.08 7.51 -35.28
N PRO A 399 5.90 7.38 -36.61
CA PRO A 399 6.83 7.98 -37.56
C PRO A 399 6.89 9.50 -37.36
N ALA A 400 8.03 10.10 -37.69
CA ALA A 400 8.24 11.54 -37.57
C ALA A 400 7.28 12.30 -38.50
N GLU A 401 6.31 13.01 -37.92
CA GLU A 401 5.36 13.84 -38.67
C GLU A 401 5.81 15.33 -38.70
N LYS A 402 4.87 16.26 -38.88
CA LYS A 402 5.13 17.69 -38.87
C LYS A 402 5.61 18.15 -37.49
N ASP A 403 6.67 18.95 -37.46
CA ASP A 403 7.14 19.59 -36.23
C ASP A 403 6.10 20.59 -35.70
N LEU A 404 5.47 20.24 -34.58
CA LEU A 404 4.46 21.06 -33.90
C LEU A 404 5.07 22.09 -32.93
N GLY A 405 6.41 22.14 -32.83
CA GLY A 405 7.14 23.06 -31.97
C GLY A 405 7.41 22.52 -30.56
N PHE A 406 7.89 23.41 -29.70
CA PHE A 406 8.35 23.10 -28.34
C PHE A 406 7.21 22.63 -27.41
N LEU A 407 7.42 21.49 -26.75
CA LEU A 407 6.47 20.87 -25.81
C LEU A 407 5.05 20.82 -26.38
N ASN A 408 4.94 20.19 -27.56
CA ASN A 408 3.63 19.95 -28.16
C ASN A 408 2.81 18.94 -27.34
N ARG A 409 1.51 18.85 -27.65
CA ARG A 409 0.58 18.03 -26.87
C ARG A 409 1.02 16.56 -26.80
N ASP A 410 1.39 15.97 -27.93
CA ASP A 410 1.82 14.57 -28.02
C ASP A 410 3.06 14.33 -27.16
N GLN A 411 4.05 15.24 -27.17
CA GLN A 411 5.21 15.13 -26.29
C GLN A 411 4.84 15.26 -24.81
N THR A 412 3.93 16.16 -24.45
CA THR A 412 3.51 16.30 -23.04
C THR A 412 2.70 15.10 -22.56
N ASP A 413 1.83 14.54 -23.40
CA ASP A 413 1.06 13.35 -23.06
C ASP A 413 2.00 12.12 -23.01
N GLU A 414 2.93 11.96 -23.96
CA GLU A 414 4.00 10.94 -23.87
C GLU A 414 4.79 11.06 -22.57
N TRP A 415 5.19 12.30 -22.21
CA TRP A 415 5.96 12.56 -21.00
C TRP A 415 5.20 12.12 -19.74
N LYS A 416 3.92 12.50 -19.63
CA LYS A 416 3.07 12.02 -18.53
C LYS A 416 2.97 10.49 -18.52
N GLY A 417 2.78 9.87 -19.67
CA GLY A 417 2.59 8.42 -19.76
C GLY A 417 3.76 7.61 -19.23
N TRP A 418 4.99 7.88 -19.71
CA TRP A 418 6.14 7.13 -19.22
C TRP A 418 6.43 7.44 -17.75
N MET A 419 6.22 8.69 -17.30
CA MET A 419 6.35 9.04 -15.88
C MET A 419 5.34 8.27 -15.03
N GLN A 420 4.10 8.15 -15.50
CA GLN A 420 3.04 7.44 -14.78
C GLN A 420 3.36 5.95 -14.62
N ILE A 421 3.87 5.32 -15.68
CA ILE A 421 4.26 3.90 -15.62
C ILE A 421 5.47 3.72 -14.69
N ALA A 422 6.46 4.61 -14.74
CA ALA A 422 7.60 4.56 -13.83
C ALA A 422 7.17 4.69 -12.35
N ILE A 423 6.25 5.63 -12.05
CA ILE A 423 5.65 5.80 -10.72
C ILE A 423 4.88 4.54 -10.30
N LEU A 424 4.13 3.93 -11.22
CA LEU A 424 3.36 2.73 -10.93
C LEU A 424 4.26 1.54 -10.58
N ILE A 425 5.28 1.28 -11.41
CA ILE A 425 6.26 0.21 -11.15
C ILE A 425 6.95 0.46 -9.81
N TYR A 426 7.38 1.70 -9.55
CA TYR A 426 8.02 2.11 -8.31
C TYR A 426 7.15 1.80 -7.07
N HIS A 427 5.86 2.12 -7.09
CA HIS A 427 4.97 1.83 -5.97
C HIS A 427 4.61 0.34 -5.87
N TYR A 428 4.45 -0.35 -7.00
CA TYR A 428 4.09 -1.77 -7.04
C TYR A 428 5.16 -2.65 -6.41
N VAL A 429 6.44 -2.41 -6.70
CA VAL A 429 7.56 -3.20 -6.14
C VAL A 429 8.10 -2.65 -4.81
N GLY A 430 7.48 -1.60 -4.24
CA GLY A 430 7.95 -1.01 -2.97
C GLY A 430 9.33 -0.35 -3.05
N ALA A 431 9.72 0.19 -4.22
CA ALA A 431 11.04 0.80 -4.44
C ALA A 431 11.28 2.11 -3.65
N SER A 432 10.29 2.58 -2.88
CA SER A 432 10.37 3.75 -2.00
C SER A 432 11.39 3.63 -0.86
N LYS A 433 11.84 2.39 -0.59
CA LYS A 433 12.91 2.05 0.37
C LYS A 433 14.30 2.37 -0.21
N ILE A 434 14.45 2.46 -1.53
CA ILE A 434 15.73 2.68 -2.21
C ILE A 434 15.88 4.16 -2.61
N SER A 435 16.78 4.89 -1.93
CA SER A 435 16.93 6.35 -2.12
C SER A 435 17.25 6.74 -3.57
N GLY A 436 18.12 5.99 -4.26
CA GLY A 436 18.49 6.27 -5.67
C GLY A 436 17.36 6.08 -6.68
N ILE A 437 16.25 5.42 -6.30
CA ILE A 437 15.04 5.33 -7.14
C ILE A 437 14.01 6.36 -6.69
N TYR A 438 13.88 6.56 -5.37
CA TYR A 438 12.98 7.57 -4.81
C TYR A 438 13.27 8.98 -5.36
N ASN A 439 14.54 9.41 -5.39
CA ASN A 439 14.88 10.79 -5.75
C ASN A 439 14.51 11.12 -7.22
N PRO A 440 14.86 10.30 -8.24
CA PRO A 440 14.39 10.54 -9.60
C PRO A 440 12.86 10.48 -9.75
N ILE A 441 12.19 9.52 -9.09
CA ILE A 441 10.72 9.43 -9.12
C ILE A 441 10.08 10.70 -8.55
N ARG A 442 10.66 11.30 -7.50
CA ARG A 442 10.19 12.56 -6.96
C ARG A 442 10.29 13.71 -7.97
N VAL A 443 11.37 13.77 -8.76
CA VAL A 443 11.49 14.74 -9.87
C VAL A 443 10.39 14.56 -10.91
N LEU A 444 9.89 13.34 -11.13
CA LEU A 444 8.76 13.12 -12.06
C LEU A 444 7.47 13.75 -11.53
N VAL A 445 7.23 13.71 -10.20
CA VAL A 445 6.10 14.42 -9.59
C VAL A 445 6.26 15.94 -9.76
N ALA A 446 7.47 16.47 -9.56
CA ALA A 446 7.78 17.88 -9.82
C ALA A 446 7.55 18.24 -11.31
N ALA A 447 7.88 17.35 -12.24
CA ALA A 447 7.64 17.53 -13.67
C ALA A 447 6.15 17.62 -14.03
N TYR A 448 5.27 16.86 -13.36
CA TYR A 448 3.83 17.05 -13.52
C TYR A 448 3.38 18.45 -13.11
N LEU A 449 3.87 18.94 -11.98
CA LEU A 449 3.54 20.26 -11.46
C LEU A 449 4.14 21.39 -12.31
N PHE A 450 5.34 21.18 -12.88
CA PHE A 450 5.91 22.03 -13.92
C PHE A 450 4.96 22.16 -15.12
N GLN A 451 4.43 21.04 -15.61
CA GLN A 451 3.49 21.04 -16.74
C GLN A 451 2.17 21.76 -16.39
N THR A 452 1.68 21.65 -15.15
CA THR A 452 0.53 22.41 -14.64
C THR A 452 0.80 23.92 -14.72
N GLY A 453 1.95 24.38 -14.21
CA GLY A 453 2.37 25.79 -14.30
C GLY A 453 2.51 26.28 -15.75
N TYR A 454 3.22 25.51 -16.57
CA TYR A 454 3.46 25.82 -17.99
C TYR A 454 2.16 25.89 -18.80
N GLY A 455 1.30 24.88 -18.66
CA GLY A 455 0.07 24.74 -19.44
C GLY A 455 -0.97 25.79 -19.08
N HIS A 456 -1.20 26.04 -17.79
CA HIS A 456 -2.19 27.02 -17.37
C HIS A 456 -1.76 28.46 -17.64
N LEU A 457 -0.49 28.83 -17.41
CA LEU A 457 -0.01 30.16 -17.80
C LEU A 457 -0.14 30.36 -19.32
N SER A 458 0.32 29.39 -20.11
CA SER A 458 0.22 29.43 -21.58
C SER A 458 -1.22 29.64 -22.05
N PHE A 459 -2.20 28.98 -21.41
CA PHE A 459 -3.60 29.21 -21.72
C PHE A 459 -4.02 30.64 -21.39
N PHE A 460 -3.79 31.11 -20.15
CA PHE A 460 -4.31 32.41 -19.71
C PHE A 460 -3.73 33.58 -20.49
N LEU A 461 -2.44 33.50 -20.88
CA LEU A 461 -1.83 34.53 -21.73
C LEU A 461 -2.33 34.50 -23.17
N LYS A 462 -2.67 33.32 -23.73
CA LYS A 462 -3.09 33.19 -25.14
C LYS A 462 -4.59 33.34 -25.36
N LYS A 463 -5.40 32.92 -24.39
CA LYS A 463 -6.87 32.87 -24.50
C LYS A 463 -7.58 33.92 -23.67
N ALA A 464 -6.93 34.44 -22.62
CA ALA A 464 -7.50 35.43 -21.69
C ALA A 464 -8.89 35.05 -21.13
N ASP A 465 -9.22 33.75 -21.08
CA ASP A 465 -10.47 33.25 -20.53
C ASP A 465 -10.31 32.87 -19.06
N PHE A 466 -10.97 33.64 -18.20
CA PHE A 466 -11.00 33.47 -16.74
C PHE A 466 -12.40 33.08 -16.23
N GLY A 467 -13.31 32.66 -17.11
CA GLY A 467 -14.70 32.39 -16.77
C GLY A 467 -14.89 31.19 -15.84
N PHE A 468 -16.00 31.19 -15.09
CA PHE A 468 -16.36 30.14 -14.15
C PHE A 468 -16.49 28.76 -14.83
N SER A 469 -17.04 28.69 -16.04
CA SER A 469 -17.20 27.43 -16.80
C SER A 469 -15.88 26.65 -16.93
N ARG A 470 -14.80 27.37 -17.22
CA ARG A 470 -13.46 26.78 -17.35
C ARG A 470 -12.89 26.32 -16.00
N VAL A 471 -13.15 27.05 -14.93
CA VAL A 471 -12.77 26.65 -13.56
C VAL A 471 -13.52 25.38 -13.15
N ALA A 472 -14.84 25.35 -13.32
CA ALA A 472 -15.67 24.21 -12.99
C ALA A 472 -15.25 22.96 -13.79
N ASN A 473 -15.01 23.08 -15.09
CA ASN A 473 -14.57 21.95 -15.92
C ASN A 473 -13.25 21.34 -15.45
N ILE A 474 -12.25 22.18 -15.11
CA ILE A 474 -10.95 21.71 -14.63
C ILE A 474 -11.08 21.06 -13.25
N VAL A 475 -11.78 21.70 -12.31
CA VAL A 475 -11.95 21.18 -10.94
C VAL A 475 -12.70 19.85 -10.95
N ILE A 476 -13.79 19.73 -11.73
CA ILE A 476 -14.52 18.46 -11.86
C ILE A 476 -13.62 17.39 -12.46
N ARG A 477 -12.90 17.70 -13.55
CA ARG A 477 -12.01 16.72 -14.20
C ARG A 477 -10.92 16.22 -13.27
N LEU A 478 -10.33 17.08 -12.43
CA LEU A 478 -9.27 16.68 -11.51
C LEU A 478 -9.81 15.82 -10.36
N ASN A 479 -11.02 16.09 -9.88
CA ASN A 479 -11.48 15.58 -8.58
C ASN A 479 -12.59 14.53 -8.64
N LEU A 480 -13.28 14.36 -9.77
CA LEU A 480 -14.46 13.48 -9.83
C LEU A 480 -14.18 12.05 -9.35
N LEU A 481 -13.11 11.42 -9.84
CA LEU A 481 -12.74 10.07 -9.42
C LEU A 481 -12.32 10.03 -7.94
N THR A 482 -11.50 10.98 -7.51
CA THR A 482 -11.02 11.08 -6.12
C THR A 482 -12.15 11.24 -5.14
N VAL A 483 -13.12 12.12 -5.43
CA VAL A 483 -14.29 12.35 -4.57
C VAL A 483 -15.18 11.10 -4.52
N ALA A 484 -15.45 10.48 -5.67
CA ALA A 484 -16.23 9.24 -5.70
C ALA A 484 -15.57 8.14 -4.86
N LEU A 485 -14.26 7.98 -4.97
CA LEU A 485 -13.50 7.00 -4.18
C LEU A 485 -13.46 7.34 -2.70
N ALA A 486 -13.26 8.61 -2.31
CA ALA A 486 -13.27 9.00 -0.90
C ALA A 486 -14.55 8.53 -0.17
N TYR A 487 -15.71 8.69 -0.82
CA TYR A 487 -16.98 8.20 -0.26
C TYR A 487 -17.15 6.69 -0.35
N VAL A 488 -16.89 6.08 -1.52
CA VAL A 488 -17.09 4.63 -1.71
C VAL A 488 -16.12 3.82 -0.84
N MET A 489 -14.88 4.29 -0.69
CA MET A 489 -13.83 3.62 0.06
C MET A 489 -13.81 3.97 1.55
N HIS A 490 -14.60 4.96 1.97
CA HIS A 490 -14.58 5.54 3.32
C HIS A 490 -13.15 5.98 3.71
N THR A 491 -12.55 6.80 2.85
CA THR A 491 -11.18 7.31 2.99
C THR A 491 -11.15 8.82 2.88
N ASP A 492 -10.11 9.44 3.45
CA ASP A 492 -9.94 10.88 3.37
C ASP A 492 -9.57 11.32 1.95
N TYR A 493 -10.18 12.43 1.51
CA TYR A 493 -9.86 13.04 0.21
C TYR A 493 -8.36 13.38 0.05
N LEU A 494 -7.69 13.79 1.15
CA LEU A 494 -6.26 14.10 1.12
C LEU A 494 -5.35 12.86 0.99
N SER A 495 -5.85 11.65 1.22
CA SER A 495 -5.09 10.41 0.97
C SER A 495 -4.66 10.31 -0.49
N TYR A 496 -5.47 10.84 -1.41
CA TYR A 496 -5.17 10.93 -2.85
C TYR A 496 -4.40 12.20 -3.21
N TYR A 497 -3.42 12.58 -2.38
CA TYR A 497 -2.85 13.93 -2.29
C TYR A 497 -2.57 14.66 -3.62
N PHE A 498 -2.22 13.95 -4.69
CA PHE A 498 -1.87 14.56 -5.97
C PHE A 498 -3.04 15.32 -6.61
N SER A 499 -4.27 14.82 -6.53
CA SER A 499 -5.44 15.51 -7.07
C SER A 499 -5.76 16.84 -6.35
N PRO A 500 -5.86 16.89 -5.00
CA PRO A 500 -5.96 18.16 -4.28
C PRO A 500 -4.77 19.08 -4.52
N LEU A 501 -3.57 18.52 -4.67
CA LEU A 501 -2.34 19.31 -4.86
C LEU A 501 -2.41 20.08 -6.18
N VAL A 502 -2.72 19.40 -7.28
CA VAL A 502 -2.89 20.04 -8.59
C VAL A 502 -4.08 21.00 -8.59
N THR A 503 -5.16 20.70 -7.87
CA THR A 503 -6.33 21.58 -7.73
C THR A 503 -5.98 22.89 -7.02
N ILE A 504 -5.24 22.82 -5.91
CA ILE A 504 -4.78 24.02 -5.19
C ILE A 504 -3.82 24.84 -6.05
N TRP A 505 -2.87 24.20 -6.74
CA TRP A 505 -1.98 24.90 -7.65
C TRP A 505 -2.71 25.55 -8.82
N PHE A 506 -3.70 24.89 -9.40
CA PHE A 506 -4.57 25.49 -10.41
C PHE A 506 -5.28 26.73 -9.86
N GLY A 507 -5.82 26.66 -8.64
CA GLY A 507 -6.44 27.80 -7.95
C GLY A 507 -5.46 28.97 -7.76
N ILE A 508 -4.25 28.71 -7.26
CA ILE A 508 -3.20 29.72 -7.08
C ILE A 508 -2.84 30.38 -8.41
N ILE A 509 -2.64 29.58 -9.47
CA ILE A 509 -2.33 30.10 -10.82
C ILE A 509 -3.51 30.92 -11.35
N TRP A 510 -4.74 30.46 -11.19
CA TRP A 510 -5.93 31.17 -11.67
C TRP A 510 -6.11 32.50 -10.96
N VAL A 511 -6.08 32.53 -9.62
CA VAL A 511 -6.16 33.78 -8.82
C VAL A 511 -5.05 34.73 -9.22
N THR A 512 -3.83 34.22 -9.31
CA THR A 512 -2.67 35.02 -9.75
C THR A 512 -2.98 35.61 -11.12
N MET A 513 -3.28 34.81 -12.15
CA MET A 513 -3.45 35.33 -13.50
C MET A 513 -4.68 36.24 -13.66
N TRP A 514 -5.75 36.01 -12.92
CA TRP A 514 -6.97 36.81 -12.92
C TRP A 514 -6.80 38.20 -12.29
N ALA A 515 -6.07 38.29 -11.16
CA ALA A 515 -5.89 39.53 -10.42
C ALA A 515 -5.18 40.60 -11.26
N GLY A 516 -5.88 41.68 -11.65
CA GLY A 516 -5.31 42.70 -12.53
C GLY A 516 -4.96 42.19 -13.94
N HIS A 517 -5.70 41.22 -14.46
CA HIS A 517 -5.41 40.56 -15.74
C HIS A 517 -5.24 41.51 -16.94
N GLN A 518 -5.92 42.66 -16.91
CA GLN A 518 -5.81 43.73 -17.93
C GLN A 518 -4.37 44.26 -18.13
N TYR A 519 -3.48 44.08 -17.16
CA TYR A 519 -2.09 44.53 -17.24
C TYR A 519 -1.08 43.39 -17.47
N ASN A 520 -1.56 42.14 -17.66
CA ASN A 520 -0.68 40.98 -17.84
C ASN A 520 0.21 41.07 -19.09
N GLU A 521 -0.12 41.93 -20.06
CA GLU A 521 0.72 42.18 -21.24
C GLU A 521 2.04 42.89 -20.91
N ARG A 522 2.07 43.67 -19.81
CA ARG A 522 3.26 44.43 -19.39
C ARG A 522 4.25 43.51 -18.67
N PRO A 523 5.48 43.30 -19.20
CA PRO A 523 6.45 42.36 -18.62
C PRO A 523 6.77 42.64 -17.15
N ALA A 524 7.04 43.90 -16.80
CA ALA A 524 7.39 44.27 -15.43
C ALA A 524 6.25 43.98 -14.44
N PHE A 525 5.01 44.26 -14.84
CA PHE A 525 3.84 43.98 -14.01
C PHE A 525 3.65 42.48 -13.81
N LEU A 526 3.66 41.69 -14.89
CA LEU A 526 3.47 40.25 -14.80
C LEU A 526 4.58 39.58 -13.97
N LEU A 527 5.85 39.89 -14.23
CA LEU A 527 6.97 39.29 -13.50
C LEU A 527 6.98 39.70 -12.02
N GLY A 528 6.75 40.97 -11.70
CA GLY A 528 6.64 41.43 -10.30
C GLY A 528 5.47 40.75 -9.58
N LYS A 529 4.34 40.61 -10.25
CA LYS A 529 3.15 39.92 -9.74
C LYS A 529 3.40 38.42 -9.50
N LEU A 530 4.09 37.72 -10.40
CA LEU A 530 4.48 36.32 -10.19
C LEU A 530 5.42 36.18 -8.99
N ALA A 531 6.39 37.09 -8.81
CA ALA A 531 7.29 37.08 -7.67
C ALA A 531 6.55 37.31 -6.34
N ILE A 532 5.61 38.27 -6.30
CA ILE A 532 4.77 38.53 -5.12
C ILE A 532 3.90 37.31 -4.81
N ALA A 533 3.23 36.73 -5.81
CA ALA A 533 2.39 35.55 -5.62
C ALA A 533 3.20 34.34 -5.13
N ALA A 534 4.42 34.15 -5.64
CA ALA A 534 5.34 33.11 -5.16
C ALA A 534 5.74 33.33 -3.69
N ALA A 535 6.06 34.57 -3.32
CA ALA A 535 6.39 34.92 -1.93
C ALA A 535 5.19 34.70 -0.98
N LEU A 536 3.99 35.15 -1.37
CA LEU A 536 2.77 34.93 -0.57
C LEU A 536 2.44 33.45 -0.41
N THR A 537 2.60 32.67 -1.47
CA THR A 537 2.40 31.21 -1.42
C THR A 537 3.42 30.54 -0.49
N ALA A 538 4.69 30.94 -0.56
CA ALA A 538 5.72 30.44 0.32
C ALA A 538 5.43 30.77 1.80
N VAL A 539 5.07 32.03 2.08
CA VAL A 539 4.66 32.50 3.41
C VAL A 539 3.49 31.65 3.94
N TYR A 540 2.44 31.46 3.15
CA TYR A 540 1.25 30.73 3.59
C TYR A 540 1.52 29.26 3.96
N PHE A 541 2.33 28.55 3.15
CA PHE A 541 2.59 27.13 3.40
C PHE A 541 3.76 26.88 4.35
N GLN A 542 4.81 27.71 4.34
CA GLN A 542 5.98 27.50 5.20
C GLN A 542 5.80 28.02 6.62
N MET A 543 5.04 29.10 6.82
CA MET A 543 4.75 29.58 8.17
C MET A 543 3.80 28.63 8.89
N GLU A 544 4.09 28.39 10.16
CA GLU A 544 3.17 27.70 11.06
C GLU A 544 2.03 28.65 11.45
N GLY A 545 0.78 28.18 11.40
CA GLY A 545 -0.40 28.96 11.78
C GLY A 545 -1.43 29.12 10.65
N PRO A 546 -1.11 29.77 9.50
CA PRO A 546 -2.11 30.06 8.47
C PRO A 546 -2.81 28.82 7.91
N LEU A 547 -2.03 27.78 7.61
CA LEU A 547 -2.55 26.51 7.10
C LEU A 547 -3.35 25.77 8.19
N GLU A 548 -2.85 25.73 9.42
CA GLU A 548 -3.54 25.12 10.57
C GLU A 548 -4.88 25.79 10.84
N ALA A 549 -4.95 27.12 10.79
CA ALA A 549 -6.19 27.87 10.97
C ALA A 549 -7.20 27.52 9.89
N THR A 550 -6.77 27.45 8.62
CA THR A 550 -7.63 27.06 7.50
C THR A 550 -8.13 25.63 7.66
N PHE A 551 -7.26 24.68 8.02
CA PHE A 551 -7.64 23.29 8.20
C PHE A 551 -8.53 23.09 9.42
N SER A 552 -8.33 23.85 10.50
CA SER A 552 -9.21 23.85 11.67
C SER A 552 -10.64 24.24 11.29
N VAL A 553 -10.80 25.31 10.51
CA VAL A 553 -12.12 25.74 10.01
C VAL A 553 -12.74 24.69 9.08
N VAL A 554 -11.97 24.13 8.15
CA VAL A 554 -12.45 23.10 7.22
C VAL A 554 -12.88 21.84 7.98
N ASN A 555 -12.04 21.36 8.90
CA ASN A 555 -12.33 20.18 9.72
C ASN A 555 -13.57 20.40 10.61
N ALA A 556 -13.76 21.61 11.15
CA ALA A 556 -14.93 21.93 11.95
C ALA A 556 -16.23 22.00 11.13
N ILE A 557 -16.19 22.58 9.92
CA ILE A 557 -17.38 22.75 9.08
C ILE A 557 -17.78 21.45 8.37
N PHE A 558 -16.79 20.72 7.84
CA PHE A 558 -17.02 19.55 6.99
C PHE A 558 -16.78 18.22 7.71
N ALA A 559 -16.47 18.24 9.02
CA ALA A 559 -16.17 17.06 9.82
C ALA A 559 -15.05 16.18 9.21
N THR A 560 -14.03 16.81 8.62
CA THR A 560 -12.88 16.13 8.02
C THR A 560 -11.74 15.92 9.02
N GLU A 561 -10.87 14.94 8.77
CA GLU A 561 -9.65 14.69 9.59
C GLU A 561 -8.37 15.20 8.90
N TRP A 562 -8.42 16.34 8.19
CA TRP A 562 -7.29 16.79 7.38
C TRP A 562 -6.09 17.22 8.23
N ASN A 563 -4.91 16.69 7.90
CA ASN A 563 -3.65 16.95 8.61
C ASN A 563 -2.82 18.06 7.94
N ALA A 564 -2.74 19.23 8.58
CA ALA A 564 -2.01 20.38 8.07
C ALA A 564 -0.49 20.15 7.96
N LYS A 565 0.11 19.40 8.90
CA LYS A 565 1.56 19.13 8.90
C LYS A 565 1.96 18.25 7.72
N GLU A 566 1.20 17.20 7.47
CA GLU A 566 1.41 16.33 6.32
C GLU A 566 1.15 17.09 5.01
N TRP A 567 0.07 17.86 4.95
CA TRP A 567 -0.24 18.66 3.77
C TRP A 567 0.84 19.69 3.45
N ARG A 568 1.33 20.42 4.46
CA ARG A 568 2.47 21.33 4.34
C ARG A 568 3.64 20.63 3.69
N PHE A 569 4.07 19.49 4.25
CA PHE A 569 5.20 18.72 3.71
C PHE A 569 5.00 18.40 2.22
N ARG A 570 3.80 17.93 1.83
CA ARG A 570 3.50 17.57 0.43
C ARG A 570 3.55 18.77 -0.52
N VAL A 571 3.03 19.93 -0.11
CA VAL A 571 3.03 21.16 -0.93
C VAL A 571 4.43 21.78 -1.00
N THR A 572 5.14 21.87 0.12
CA THR A 572 6.42 22.58 0.19
C THR A 572 7.54 21.86 -0.57
N LEU A 573 7.44 20.53 -0.74
CA LEU A 573 8.41 19.74 -1.49
C LEU A 573 8.53 20.20 -2.95
N ASP A 574 7.43 20.50 -3.62
CA ASP A 574 7.42 20.89 -5.04
C ASP A 574 7.08 22.38 -5.24
N MET A 575 7.27 23.21 -4.22
CA MET A 575 6.69 24.56 -4.21
C MET A 575 7.17 25.48 -5.33
N TRP A 576 8.46 25.39 -5.68
CA TRP A 576 9.08 26.29 -6.64
C TRP A 576 8.88 25.86 -8.10
N ILE A 577 8.68 24.56 -8.36
CA ILE A 577 8.67 24.03 -9.72
C ILE A 577 7.50 24.55 -10.56
N VAL A 578 6.36 24.85 -9.92
CA VAL A 578 5.18 25.41 -10.60
C VAL A 578 5.49 26.79 -11.15
N TRP A 579 6.16 27.64 -10.36
CA TRP A 579 6.61 28.96 -10.80
C TRP A 579 7.64 28.87 -11.94
N VAL A 580 8.56 27.90 -11.87
CA VAL A 580 9.50 27.61 -12.96
C VAL A 580 8.75 27.21 -14.24
N GLY A 581 7.71 26.39 -14.14
CA GLY A 581 6.82 26.06 -15.26
C GLY A 581 6.16 27.27 -15.89
N MET A 582 5.62 28.17 -15.05
CA MET A 582 5.05 29.45 -15.50
C MET A 582 6.11 30.30 -16.20
N LEU A 583 7.26 30.54 -15.58
CA LEU A 583 8.34 31.33 -16.17
C LEU A 583 8.85 30.74 -17.49
N THR A 584 8.90 29.42 -17.61
CA THR A 584 9.28 28.73 -18.85
C THR A 584 8.25 28.95 -19.96
N ALA A 585 6.95 28.90 -19.64
CA ALA A 585 5.90 29.24 -20.59
C ALA A 585 5.99 30.70 -21.06
N TYR A 586 6.23 31.63 -20.13
CA TYR A 586 6.41 33.04 -20.46
C TYR A 586 7.65 33.27 -21.34
N ALA A 587 8.78 32.68 -20.99
CA ALA A 587 10.02 32.76 -21.76
C ALA A 587 9.82 32.22 -23.19
N PHE A 588 9.14 31.07 -23.34
CA PHE A 588 8.84 30.49 -24.65
C PHE A 588 7.98 31.43 -25.51
N ILE A 589 6.94 32.04 -24.93
CA ILE A 589 6.09 33.02 -25.63
C ILE A 589 6.94 34.21 -26.10
N LYS A 590 7.78 34.78 -25.24
CA LYS A 590 8.63 35.93 -25.59
C LYS A 590 9.71 35.59 -26.61
N ILE A 591 10.28 34.38 -26.57
CA ILE A 591 11.22 33.89 -27.59
C ILE A 591 10.56 33.89 -28.97
N LYS A 592 9.31 33.42 -29.04
CA LYS A 592 8.55 33.39 -30.29
C LYS A 592 8.15 34.80 -30.76
N GLU A 593 7.68 35.66 -29.87
CA GLU A 593 7.30 37.04 -30.19
C GLU A 593 8.50 37.86 -30.71
N ALA A 594 9.66 37.72 -30.07
CA ALA A 594 10.89 38.40 -30.45
C ALA A 594 11.60 37.77 -31.67
N ARG A 595 11.06 36.69 -32.24
CA ARG A 595 11.64 35.91 -33.35
C ARG A 595 13.12 35.56 -33.10
N LEU A 596 13.46 35.21 -31.86
CA LEU A 596 14.84 34.89 -31.47
C LEU A 596 15.38 33.65 -32.19
N THR A 597 14.49 32.77 -32.65
CA THR A 597 14.82 31.57 -33.44
C THR A 597 15.34 31.88 -34.84
N ASP A 598 15.08 33.08 -35.36
CA ASP A 598 15.46 33.49 -36.72
C ASP A 598 16.83 34.19 -36.73
N ARG A 599 17.45 34.39 -35.57
CA ARG A 599 18.75 35.05 -35.42
C ARG A 599 19.91 34.14 -35.85
N PRO A 600 21.00 34.70 -36.43
CA PRO A 600 22.15 33.91 -36.86
C PRO A 600 22.87 33.23 -35.69
N GLU A 601 22.79 33.76 -34.46
CA GLU A 601 23.41 33.17 -33.27
C GLU A 601 22.59 32.00 -32.67
N TRP A 602 21.34 31.82 -33.10
CA TRP A 602 20.43 30.81 -32.53
C TRP A 602 21.00 29.38 -32.56
N PRO A 603 21.61 28.88 -33.67
CA PRO A 603 22.19 27.54 -33.69
C PRO A 603 23.30 27.33 -32.64
N GLN A 604 24.11 28.37 -32.38
CA GLN A 604 25.15 28.32 -31.36
C GLN A 604 24.54 28.26 -29.96
N TRP A 605 23.57 29.13 -29.66
CA TRP A 605 22.86 29.12 -28.37
C TRP A 605 22.16 27.79 -28.14
N GLN A 606 21.44 27.27 -29.14
CA GLN A 606 20.78 25.97 -29.09
C GLN A 606 21.78 24.85 -28.75
N ARG A 607 22.93 24.79 -29.44
CA ARG A 607 23.96 23.77 -29.19
C ARG A 607 24.52 23.88 -27.77
N MET A 608 24.83 25.09 -27.30
CA MET A 608 25.32 25.31 -25.94
C MET A 608 24.28 24.92 -24.88
N THR A 609 23.01 25.25 -25.08
CA THR A 609 21.93 24.87 -24.16
C THR A 609 21.70 23.37 -24.13
N ILE A 610 21.82 22.66 -25.27
CA ILE A 610 21.74 21.19 -25.33
C ILE A 610 22.89 20.55 -24.54
N ILE A 611 24.14 20.99 -24.76
CA ILE A 611 25.31 20.47 -24.03
C ILE A 611 25.17 20.77 -22.54
N GLY A 612 24.81 21.99 -22.17
CA GLY A 612 24.58 22.39 -20.78
C GLY A 612 23.46 21.56 -20.12
N SER A 613 22.41 21.20 -20.86
CA SER A 613 21.32 20.36 -20.36
C SER A 613 21.77 18.90 -20.14
N ALA A 614 22.58 18.35 -21.04
CA ALA A 614 23.15 17.01 -20.87
C ALA A 614 24.07 16.95 -19.65
N VAL A 615 24.95 17.94 -19.48
CA VAL A 615 25.82 18.06 -18.30
C VAL A 615 25.01 18.23 -17.02
N THR A 616 23.99 19.10 -17.04
CA THR A 616 23.09 19.30 -15.89
C THR A 616 22.37 18.02 -15.50
N MET A 617 21.88 17.24 -16.47
CA MET A 617 21.22 15.97 -16.21
C MET A 617 22.19 14.96 -15.57
N ALA A 618 23.41 14.82 -16.09
CA ALA A 618 24.43 13.95 -15.51
C ALA A 618 24.84 14.40 -14.10
N ALA A 619 25.04 15.71 -13.90
CA ALA A 619 25.37 16.29 -12.60
C ALA A 619 24.27 16.06 -11.56
N TYR A 620 23.00 16.10 -11.97
CA TYR A 620 21.88 15.78 -11.09
C TYR A 620 21.94 14.33 -10.59
N PHE A 621 22.20 13.35 -11.46
CA PHE A 621 22.31 11.95 -11.05
C PHE A 621 23.52 11.71 -10.13
N VAL A 622 24.65 12.38 -10.37
CA VAL A 622 25.78 12.34 -9.43
C VAL A 622 25.39 12.95 -8.07
N PHE A 623 24.69 14.09 -8.07
CA PHE A 623 24.26 14.75 -6.84
C PHE A 623 23.29 13.90 -6.02
N GLU A 624 22.28 13.29 -6.64
CA GLU A 624 21.25 12.55 -5.92
C GLU A 624 21.79 11.22 -5.36
N LEU A 625 22.62 10.50 -6.14
CA LEU A 625 23.23 9.24 -5.70
C LEU A 625 24.23 9.43 -4.54
N THR A 626 24.77 10.64 -4.37
CA THR A 626 25.68 10.96 -3.24
C THR A 626 24.93 11.38 -1.96
N ARG A 627 23.60 11.40 -1.95
CA ARG A 627 22.83 11.74 -0.74
C ARG A 627 22.73 10.51 0.18
N ALA A 628 22.96 10.73 1.48
CA ALA A 628 22.93 9.66 2.48
C ALA A 628 21.55 8.99 2.65
N SER A 629 20.46 9.73 2.45
CA SER A 629 19.10 9.20 2.53
C SER A 629 18.10 10.08 1.79
N LYS A 630 16.92 9.52 1.48
CA LYS A 630 15.78 10.29 0.95
C LYS A 630 15.37 11.47 1.84
N PHE A 631 15.54 11.37 3.16
CA PHE A 631 15.20 12.45 4.09
C PHE A 631 16.13 13.65 3.90
N VAL A 632 17.43 13.42 3.68
CA VAL A 632 18.39 14.47 3.35
C VAL A 632 18.07 15.07 1.99
N TYR A 633 17.78 14.24 0.99
CA TYR A 633 17.40 14.72 -0.35
C TYR A 633 16.14 15.60 -0.33
N ASN A 634 15.12 15.24 0.47
CA ASN A 634 13.87 16.01 0.57
C ASN A 634 14.09 17.48 0.98
N GLY A 635 15.13 17.79 1.76
CA GLY A 635 15.47 19.18 2.07
C GLY A 635 16.03 19.97 0.88
N TRP A 636 16.69 19.29 -0.07
CA TRP A 636 17.25 19.90 -1.28
C TRP A 636 16.27 19.93 -2.45
N HIS A 637 15.36 18.95 -2.51
CA HIS A 637 14.45 18.72 -3.62
C HIS A 637 13.72 19.98 -4.13
N PRO A 638 13.13 20.85 -3.28
CA PRO A 638 12.43 22.06 -3.74
C PRO A 638 13.29 22.99 -4.59
N TYR A 639 14.62 22.97 -4.39
CA TYR A 639 15.57 23.88 -5.03
C TYR A 639 16.29 23.22 -6.22
N VAL A 640 16.48 21.90 -6.18
CA VAL A 640 17.25 21.20 -7.23
C VAL A 640 16.38 20.57 -8.31
N SER A 641 15.08 20.33 -8.06
CA SER A 641 14.20 19.62 -8.99
C SER A 641 14.03 20.32 -10.34
N MET A 642 14.17 21.64 -10.40
CA MET A 642 14.08 22.40 -11.65
C MET A 642 15.15 22.05 -12.66
N PHE A 643 16.36 21.69 -12.22
CA PHE A 643 17.48 21.43 -13.11
C PHE A 643 17.25 20.22 -14.03
N PRO A 644 16.95 19.01 -13.53
CA PRO A 644 16.63 17.88 -14.40
C PRO A 644 15.35 18.08 -15.21
N VAL A 645 14.33 18.76 -14.69
CA VAL A 645 13.08 19.03 -15.43
C VAL A 645 13.33 19.95 -16.64
N LEU A 646 14.06 21.05 -16.46
CA LEU A 646 14.41 21.97 -17.53
C LEU A 646 15.38 21.31 -18.53
N ALA A 647 16.37 20.57 -18.04
CA ALA A 647 17.28 19.80 -18.88
C ALA A 647 16.53 18.79 -19.76
N PHE A 648 15.57 18.06 -19.19
CA PHE A 648 14.70 17.15 -19.95
C PHE A 648 13.91 17.90 -21.01
N CYS A 649 13.32 19.06 -20.69
CA CYS A 649 12.59 19.86 -21.67
C CYS A 649 13.47 20.25 -22.87
N VAL A 650 14.71 20.67 -22.64
CA VAL A 650 15.65 21.01 -23.71
C VAL A 650 16.03 19.77 -24.52
N LEU A 651 16.46 18.69 -23.86
CA LEU A 651 16.94 17.48 -24.51
C LEU A 651 15.83 16.81 -25.34
N ARG A 652 14.61 16.73 -24.81
CA ARG A 652 13.43 16.19 -25.51
C ARG A 652 13.06 17.02 -26.75
N ASN A 653 13.46 18.29 -26.80
CA ASN A 653 13.19 19.21 -27.91
C ASN A 653 14.44 19.56 -28.74
N ALA A 654 15.56 18.85 -28.54
CA ALA A 654 16.86 19.21 -29.10
C ALA A 654 16.88 19.22 -30.65
N THR A 655 16.17 18.30 -31.29
CA THR A 655 16.11 18.18 -32.76
C THR A 655 14.66 18.15 -33.26
N PRO A 656 14.40 18.53 -34.53
CA PRO A 656 13.08 18.40 -35.13
C PRO A 656 12.56 16.95 -35.10
N TYR A 657 13.43 15.97 -35.32
CA TYR A 657 13.09 14.55 -35.27
C TYR A 657 12.55 14.14 -33.90
N LEU A 658 13.22 14.55 -32.81
CA LEU A 658 12.72 14.30 -31.47
C LEU A 658 11.35 14.98 -31.29
N ARG A 659 11.19 16.24 -31.71
CA ARG A 659 9.92 16.96 -31.55
C ARG A 659 8.74 16.35 -32.30
N SER A 660 8.98 15.71 -33.43
CA SER A 660 7.94 15.13 -34.28
C SER A 660 7.71 13.62 -34.08
N THR A 661 8.50 12.97 -33.22
CA THR A 661 8.36 11.53 -32.92
C THR A 661 7.83 11.37 -31.51
N SER A 662 6.84 10.49 -31.29
CA SER A 662 6.31 10.17 -29.95
C SER A 662 5.70 8.77 -29.91
N SER A 663 5.72 8.11 -28.75
CA SER A 663 5.16 6.76 -28.55
C SER A 663 3.64 6.77 -28.37
N LYS A 664 2.92 5.95 -29.16
CA LYS A 664 1.46 5.77 -28.99
C LYS A 664 1.11 5.19 -27.62
N PHE A 665 1.92 4.24 -27.12
CA PHE A 665 1.70 3.59 -25.84
C PHE A 665 1.80 4.59 -24.68
N PHE A 666 2.86 5.39 -24.64
CA PHE A 666 3.00 6.40 -23.58
C PHE A 666 1.98 7.55 -23.74
N ILE A 667 1.63 7.98 -24.95
CA ILE A 667 0.57 8.98 -25.14
C ILE A 667 -0.75 8.49 -24.53
N PHE A 668 -1.12 7.22 -24.73
CA PHE A 668 -2.34 6.65 -24.16
C PHE A 668 -2.36 6.76 -22.62
N PHE A 669 -1.29 6.30 -21.96
CA PHE A 669 -1.18 6.43 -20.50
C PHE A 669 -1.10 7.88 -20.01
N GLY A 670 -0.57 8.78 -20.84
CA GLY A 670 -0.55 10.21 -20.55
C GLY A 670 -1.92 10.88 -20.53
N GLN A 671 -2.83 10.39 -21.37
CA GLN A 671 -4.20 10.90 -21.45
C GLN A 671 -5.06 10.51 -20.25
N CYS A 672 -4.75 9.36 -19.61
CA CYS A 672 -5.40 8.85 -18.41
C CYS A 672 -4.45 8.81 -17.19
N SER A 673 -3.44 9.67 -17.14
CA SER A 673 -2.37 9.58 -16.14
C SER A 673 -2.87 9.82 -14.72
N LEU A 674 -3.80 10.77 -14.54
CA LEU A 674 -4.38 11.10 -13.24
C LEU A 674 -5.25 9.95 -12.73
N GLU A 675 -6.08 9.37 -13.60
CA GLU A 675 -6.93 8.23 -13.30
C GLU A 675 -6.08 7.02 -12.92
N THR A 676 -5.02 6.73 -13.69
CA THR A 676 -4.06 5.65 -13.39
C THR A 676 -3.35 5.88 -12.06
N PHE A 677 -3.01 7.14 -11.74
CA PHE A 677 -2.40 7.50 -10.46
C PHE A 677 -3.36 7.27 -9.28
N ILE A 678 -4.64 7.56 -9.44
CA ILE A 678 -5.61 7.40 -8.35
C ILE A 678 -5.99 5.92 -8.19
N ILE A 679 -6.21 5.20 -9.29
CA ILE A 679 -6.56 3.78 -9.30
C ILE A 679 -5.52 2.93 -8.59
N GLN A 680 -4.22 3.30 -8.68
CA GLN A 680 -3.15 2.50 -8.10
C GLN A 680 -3.39 2.19 -6.62
N PHE A 681 -3.90 3.16 -5.85
CA PHE A 681 -4.15 3.05 -4.40
C PHE A 681 -5.07 1.88 -4.01
N HIS A 682 -6.00 1.49 -4.89
CA HIS A 682 -7.00 0.46 -4.60
C HIS A 682 -6.93 -0.76 -5.52
N LEU A 683 -5.98 -0.78 -6.44
CA LEU A 683 -5.81 -1.91 -7.35
C LEU A 683 -4.42 -2.52 -7.22
N PHE A 684 -3.39 -1.72 -7.44
CA PHE A 684 -2.01 -2.19 -7.49
C PHE A 684 -1.32 -2.19 -6.13
N ILE A 685 -1.75 -1.29 -5.23
CA ILE A 685 -1.21 -1.17 -3.88
C ILE A 685 -2.31 -1.29 -2.81
N ALA A 686 -3.39 -1.96 -3.16
CA ALA A 686 -4.52 -2.23 -2.26
C ALA A 686 -4.03 -2.92 -0.97
N GLY A 687 -4.40 -2.36 0.18
CA GLY A 687 -3.94 -2.81 1.50
C GLY A 687 -2.72 -2.09 2.08
N GLU A 688 -2.09 -1.15 1.35
CA GLU A 688 -0.91 -0.39 1.82
C GLU A 688 -1.12 1.12 2.00
#